data_AF-A0A522M6P7-F1
#
_entry.id   AF-A0A522M6P7-F1
#
_cell.length_a   1.000
_cell.length_b   1.000
_cell.length_c   1.000
_cell.angle_alpha   90.00
_cell.angle_beta   90.00
_cell.angle_gamma   90.00
#
_symmetry.space_group_name_H-M   'P 1'
#
loop_
_entity.id
_entity.type
_entity.pdbx_description
1 polymer ?
#
loop_
_entity_poly.entity_id
_entity_poly.type
_entity_poly.pdbx_seq_one_letter_code
_entity_poly.pdbx_strand_id
1 'polypeptide(L)'
;MDGVVEDPKVGEALAELQLYLSDAVAPLVVTDSITILLAVPPSRVAQEILAWTTSQHRRLGGSVPVSDYLYHAMRKLYVMGELTLVSKPGLVAFLESLQAYMLEFCPDEDRDLLRENLAHLGDVRSDLAAPVLSLHRAQQGESALRIDDPSGVAKTTVHMERRFAQLVERLSRLQIPTGGGQQPGGARGDVLSQLVSVAARNSADAEEFAQYKENLRDAGMGSTMEDVFRSLGRRLPGWVLPAAAGAETSGATVTATAQAMQRIVALEQDPREAARRFQELVQAAIEQHNEGSLPRAVTMLDLAGLLLAEKKVDPAYVQAFREQAHEKLDAGRLRGLAEDPGSHALLRRVLGAFPALEPDGLLRALQTEEKREHRRLLLALLEVHGAPARALAAERLTSSIESFGDRDAHFQRNLLHILRRIPRPADVVIDGELQTASRLSALGHPAILAKEAITYLGQSRDERAERALIARVGEYEAALAKPGATGQEPAELMAVLDRAVFALARLGTPGAVRAVVNHGLKRLPQLGNTTARLAALAGIDLSGDPETVERLVEAIRGELPHRIFGFLLKKDDTLLLPLIEAVSSTSSPAVKNVLADIVQRFPGESFAQAAAKVLAGTDVSAPQASATPAAPSASLSGDLELFGLPTLLQNLSQSGTSGTLTISDPVGEEIATVDLEGGKFRSCRAGHLRDEVALFQLIERPTPASFTFLSRAESAPPSDPKLLRDLVPLFFEGTRRYDEFQQACALVPDYACLRATGTKPTPPPEEDDQALMRTLWQRAVSGSAALECEAGLSIDGYRARRMLAHWVEEGSLEPK
;
A
#
# COMPACT_ATOMS: atom_id res chain seq x y z
N MET A 1 -14.09 28.65 -30.83
CA MET A 1 -12.72 29.13 -30.58
C MET A 1 -11.84 27.90 -30.45
N ASP A 2 -10.59 28.00 -30.85
CA ASP A 2 -9.85 26.86 -31.38
C ASP A 2 -9.44 25.84 -30.32
N GLY A 3 -9.75 24.58 -30.59
CA GLY A 3 -9.31 23.45 -29.78
C GLY A 3 -7.84 23.18 -30.03
N VAL A 4 -6.98 23.79 -29.23
CA VAL A 4 -5.56 23.40 -29.15
C VAL A 4 -5.52 21.97 -28.59
N VAL A 5 -4.98 21.04 -29.38
CA VAL A 5 -4.64 19.71 -28.90
C VAL A 5 -3.53 19.88 -27.85
N GLU A 6 -3.85 19.66 -26.57
CA GLU A 6 -2.88 19.80 -25.49
C GLU A 6 -1.73 18.79 -25.70
N ASP A 7 -0.49 19.28 -25.72
CA ASP A 7 0.69 18.40 -25.71
C ASP A 7 0.72 17.67 -24.36
N PRO A 8 0.70 16.31 -24.34
CA PRO A 8 0.67 15.54 -23.10
C PRO A 8 1.83 15.90 -22.15
N LYS A 9 2.98 16.34 -22.69
CA LYS A 9 4.14 16.77 -21.88
C LYS A 9 3.88 18.06 -21.10
N VAL A 10 3.03 18.94 -21.62
CA VAL A 10 2.63 20.17 -20.90
C VAL A 10 1.65 19.80 -19.78
N GLY A 11 0.75 18.84 -20.00
CA GLY A 11 -0.13 18.33 -18.96
C GLY A 11 0.64 17.67 -17.80
N GLU A 12 1.64 16.84 -18.14
CA GLU A 12 2.55 16.21 -17.17
C GLU A 12 3.35 17.25 -16.38
N ALA A 13 3.95 18.24 -17.06
CA ALA A 13 4.73 19.30 -16.41
C ALA A 13 3.88 20.20 -15.49
N LEU A 14 2.60 20.46 -15.81
CA LEU A 14 1.67 21.19 -14.94
C LEU A 14 1.29 20.38 -13.68
N ALA A 15 1.12 19.06 -13.81
CA ALA A 15 0.88 18.19 -12.66
C ALA A 15 2.11 18.12 -11.72
N GLU A 16 3.31 18.02 -12.28
CA GLU A 16 4.55 18.08 -11.50
C GLU A 16 4.77 19.44 -10.82
N LEU A 17 4.37 20.55 -11.45
CA LEU A 17 4.37 21.87 -10.82
C LEU A 17 3.50 21.86 -9.54
N GLN A 18 2.30 21.27 -9.55
CA GLN A 18 1.48 21.19 -8.33
C GLN A 18 2.17 20.40 -7.22
N LEU A 19 2.82 19.28 -7.55
CA LEU A 19 3.58 18.46 -6.59
C LEU A 19 4.75 19.26 -6.02
N TYR A 20 5.47 20.00 -6.87
CA TYR A 20 6.57 20.86 -6.45
C TYR A 20 6.10 21.98 -5.52
N LEU A 21 5.04 22.70 -5.88
CA LEU A 21 4.49 23.77 -5.03
C LEU A 21 4.03 23.27 -3.66
N SER A 22 3.58 22.00 -3.59
CA SER A 22 3.16 21.30 -2.36
C SER A 22 4.30 20.68 -1.54
N ASP A 23 5.57 20.93 -1.90
CA ASP A 23 6.76 20.32 -1.27
C ASP A 23 6.87 18.78 -1.38
N ALA A 24 6.01 18.14 -2.19
CA ALA A 24 5.98 16.69 -2.37
C ALA A 24 7.12 16.14 -3.26
N VAL A 25 7.78 17.00 -4.03
CA VAL A 25 8.96 16.66 -4.85
C VAL A 25 10.03 17.75 -4.75
N ALA A 26 11.30 17.33 -4.77
CA ALA A 26 12.44 18.23 -4.64
C ALA A 26 12.68 19.05 -5.93
N PRO A 27 13.29 20.26 -5.85
CA PRO A 27 13.54 21.13 -7.01
C PRO A 27 14.21 20.43 -8.21
N LEU A 28 15.18 19.55 -7.93
CA LEU A 28 15.92 18.82 -8.97
C LEU A 28 14.99 17.97 -9.86
N VAL A 29 13.97 17.35 -9.28
CA VAL A 29 13.07 16.39 -9.94
C VAL A 29 12.24 17.07 -11.04
N VAL A 30 11.83 18.32 -10.81
CA VAL A 30 10.94 19.06 -11.72
C VAL A 30 11.68 20.00 -12.67
N THR A 31 13.00 19.91 -12.76
CA THR A 31 13.84 20.83 -13.57
C THR A 31 13.42 20.86 -15.04
N ASP A 32 13.20 19.68 -15.64
CA ASP A 32 12.80 19.56 -17.04
C ASP A 32 11.36 20.08 -17.25
N SER A 33 10.46 19.79 -16.31
CA SER A 33 9.07 20.27 -16.33
C SER A 33 8.96 21.79 -16.21
N ILE A 34 9.70 22.44 -15.28
CA ILE A 34 9.75 23.91 -15.23
C ILE A 34 10.36 24.48 -16.51
N THR A 35 11.36 23.82 -17.10
CA THR A 35 11.94 24.24 -18.39
C THR A 35 10.92 24.17 -19.53
N ILE A 36 10.06 23.15 -19.57
CA ILE A 36 8.93 23.05 -20.50
C ILE A 36 7.93 24.19 -20.26
N LEU A 37 7.55 24.44 -19.00
CA LEU A 37 6.57 25.47 -18.66
C LEU A 37 7.02 26.90 -18.97
N LEU A 38 8.33 27.20 -18.95
CA LEU A 38 8.87 28.49 -19.38
C LEU A 38 8.64 28.79 -20.88
N ALA A 39 8.31 27.78 -21.69
CA ALA A 39 7.96 27.94 -23.11
C ALA A 39 6.44 28.01 -23.36
N VAL A 40 5.62 27.84 -22.32
CA VAL A 40 4.14 27.86 -22.37
C VAL A 40 3.64 29.29 -22.04
N PRO A 41 2.48 29.76 -22.55
CA PRO A 41 1.95 31.08 -22.16
C PRO A 41 1.78 31.21 -20.63
N PRO A 42 2.28 32.31 -20.00
CA PRO A 42 2.24 32.48 -18.55
C PRO A 42 0.83 32.36 -17.94
N SER A 43 -0.21 32.75 -18.68
CA SER A 43 -1.61 32.60 -18.27
C SER A 43 -2.02 31.15 -17.95
N ARG A 44 -1.43 30.15 -18.61
CA ARG A 44 -1.73 28.74 -18.32
C ARG A 44 -1.08 28.27 -17.02
N VAL A 45 0.18 28.66 -16.77
CA VAL A 45 0.86 28.42 -15.49
C VAL A 45 0.16 29.18 -14.35
N ALA A 46 -0.35 30.39 -14.64
CA ALA A 46 -1.14 31.17 -13.69
C ALA A 46 -2.43 30.43 -13.28
N GLN A 47 -3.18 29.89 -14.24
CA GLN A 47 -4.39 29.08 -13.97
C GLN A 47 -4.07 27.86 -13.09
N GLU A 48 -2.92 27.21 -13.32
CA GLU A 48 -2.48 26.07 -12.53
C GLU A 48 -2.10 26.45 -11.08
N ILE A 49 -1.40 27.56 -10.91
CA ILE A 49 -1.06 28.12 -9.58
C ILE A 49 -2.34 28.54 -8.84
N LEU A 50 -3.35 29.09 -9.53
CA LEU A 50 -4.64 29.41 -8.95
C LEU A 50 -5.42 28.16 -8.55
N ALA A 51 -5.41 27.11 -9.37
CA ALA A 51 -6.04 25.82 -9.06
C ALA A 51 -5.37 25.16 -7.84
N TRP A 52 -4.03 25.16 -7.79
CA TRP A 52 -3.25 24.72 -6.64
C TRP A 52 -3.56 25.53 -5.38
N THR A 53 -3.51 26.87 -5.47
CA THR A 53 -3.80 27.78 -4.35
C THR A 53 -5.21 27.57 -3.80
N THR A 54 -6.21 27.43 -4.68
CA THR A 54 -7.60 27.13 -4.31
C THR A 54 -7.72 25.75 -3.65
N SER A 55 -6.92 24.77 -4.08
CA SER A 55 -6.85 23.45 -3.44
C SER A 55 -6.24 23.55 -2.03
N GLN A 56 -5.10 24.22 -1.85
CA GLN A 56 -4.43 24.33 -0.56
C GLN A 56 -5.22 25.15 0.45
N HIS A 57 -5.72 26.33 0.05
CA HIS A 57 -6.56 27.18 0.90
C HIS A 57 -7.84 26.43 1.35
N ARG A 58 -8.40 25.54 0.51
CA ARG A 58 -9.51 24.65 0.90
C ARG A 58 -9.08 23.52 1.85
N ARG A 59 -7.91 22.89 1.64
CA ARG A 59 -7.38 21.81 2.50
C ARG A 59 -6.99 22.30 3.90
N LEU A 60 -6.47 23.52 4.02
CA LEU A 60 -6.00 24.12 5.27
C LEU A 60 -7.03 25.07 5.92
N GLY A 61 -8.31 24.96 5.51
CA GLY A 61 -9.44 25.63 6.17
C GLY A 61 -9.47 27.16 6.07
N GLY A 62 -8.70 27.76 5.17
CA GLY A 62 -8.62 29.21 4.96
C GLY A 62 -7.70 29.98 5.92
N SER A 63 -6.94 29.29 6.78
CA SER A 63 -6.10 29.87 7.84
C SER A 63 -4.89 30.71 7.37
N VAL A 64 -4.58 30.70 6.07
CA VAL A 64 -3.47 31.44 5.46
C VAL A 64 -4.01 32.30 4.29
N PRO A 65 -3.67 33.60 4.22
CA PRO A 65 -4.10 34.50 3.14
C PRO A 65 -3.79 33.97 1.74
N VAL A 66 -4.62 34.35 0.77
CA VAL A 66 -4.41 33.94 -0.64
C VAL A 66 -3.12 34.56 -1.18
N SER A 67 -2.75 35.77 -0.75
CA SER A 67 -1.46 36.41 -1.04
C SER A 67 -0.26 35.54 -0.70
N ASP A 68 -0.29 34.83 0.43
CA ASP A 68 0.87 34.09 0.92
C ASP A 68 1.10 32.82 0.10
N TYR A 69 0.04 32.15 -0.35
CA TYR A 69 0.14 31.02 -1.30
C TYR A 69 0.64 31.48 -2.68
N LEU A 70 0.13 32.61 -3.19
CA LEU A 70 0.58 33.17 -4.46
C LEU A 70 2.06 33.62 -4.39
N TYR A 71 2.46 34.24 -3.27
CA TYR A 71 3.85 34.61 -3.01
C TYR A 71 4.77 33.38 -2.88
N HIS A 72 4.35 32.34 -2.15
CA HIS A 72 5.07 31.06 -2.04
C HIS A 72 5.30 30.43 -3.42
N ALA A 73 4.26 30.37 -4.27
CA ALA A 73 4.39 29.83 -5.62
C ALA A 73 5.40 30.62 -6.47
N MET A 74 5.34 31.95 -6.44
CA MET A 74 6.30 32.82 -7.11
C MET A 74 7.73 32.66 -6.58
N ARG A 75 7.89 32.53 -5.25
CA ARG A 75 9.20 32.34 -4.60
C ARG A 75 9.80 30.97 -4.91
N LYS A 76 9.01 29.90 -4.93
CA LYS A 76 9.48 28.56 -5.32
C LYS A 76 9.93 28.51 -6.78
N LEU A 77 9.19 29.12 -7.69
CA LEU A 77 9.64 29.26 -9.07
C LEU A 77 10.94 30.08 -9.15
N TYR A 78 11.06 31.19 -8.42
CA TYR A 78 12.28 32.01 -8.38
C TYR A 78 13.52 31.21 -7.90
N VAL A 79 13.36 30.37 -6.87
CA VAL A 79 14.43 29.52 -6.32
C VAL A 79 15.03 28.57 -7.37
N MET A 80 14.27 28.12 -8.38
CA MET A 80 14.80 27.33 -9.50
C MET A 80 15.91 28.07 -10.27
N GLY A 81 15.83 29.41 -10.36
CA GLY A 81 16.86 30.25 -10.95
C GLY A 81 18.01 30.62 -10.00
N GLU A 82 17.77 30.61 -8.68
CA GLU A 82 18.84 30.75 -7.68
C GLU A 82 19.72 29.51 -7.61
N LEU A 83 19.11 28.32 -7.69
CA LEU A 83 19.80 27.03 -7.72
C LEU A 83 20.43 26.71 -9.10
N THR A 84 20.34 27.62 -10.08
CA THR A 84 20.83 27.45 -11.46
C THR A 84 20.27 26.23 -12.19
N LEU A 85 19.11 25.72 -11.77
CA LEU A 85 18.43 24.59 -12.40
C LEU A 85 17.78 24.99 -13.74
N VAL A 86 17.31 26.23 -13.84
CA VAL A 86 16.76 26.82 -15.07
C VAL A 86 17.42 28.15 -15.41
N SER A 87 17.27 28.60 -16.67
CA SER A 87 17.84 29.86 -17.15
C SER A 87 17.30 31.07 -16.38
N LYS A 88 18.09 31.62 -15.46
CA LYS A 88 17.70 32.77 -14.61
C LYS A 88 17.18 33.97 -15.42
N PRO A 89 17.77 34.40 -16.56
CA PRO A 89 17.21 35.48 -17.37
C PRO A 89 15.83 35.15 -17.97
N GLY A 90 15.61 33.91 -18.41
CA GLY A 90 14.32 33.48 -18.97
C GLY A 90 13.24 33.37 -17.90
N LEU A 91 13.60 32.82 -16.73
CA LEU A 91 12.72 32.71 -15.57
C LEU A 91 12.28 34.08 -15.04
N VAL A 92 13.18 35.07 -14.94
CA VAL A 92 12.82 36.41 -14.46
C VAL A 92 11.79 37.08 -15.38
N ALA A 93 12.01 37.09 -16.69
CA ALA A 93 11.05 37.65 -17.64
C ALA A 93 9.68 36.91 -17.63
N PHE A 94 9.71 35.59 -17.36
CA PHE A 94 8.50 34.79 -17.18
C PHE A 94 7.75 35.15 -15.89
N LEU A 95 8.46 35.32 -14.77
CA LEU A 95 7.87 35.71 -13.48
C LEU A 95 7.32 37.14 -13.49
N GLU A 96 7.97 38.09 -14.16
CA GLU A 96 7.42 39.44 -14.39
C GLU A 96 6.07 39.38 -15.12
N SER A 97 5.96 38.49 -16.12
CA SER A 97 4.71 38.25 -16.86
C SER A 97 3.65 37.53 -16.01
N LEU A 98 4.07 36.66 -15.09
CA LEU A 98 3.21 35.89 -14.20
C LEU A 98 2.65 36.72 -13.04
N GLN A 99 3.43 37.68 -12.54
CA GLN A 99 3.06 38.61 -11.46
C GLN A 99 1.76 39.37 -11.73
N ALA A 100 1.51 39.77 -12.98
CA ALA A 100 0.28 40.45 -13.37
C ALA A 100 -0.96 39.60 -13.06
N TYR A 101 -0.93 38.30 -13.40
CA TYR A 101 -2.01 37.36 -13.11
C TYR A 101 -2.13 37.05 -11.61
N MET A 102 -1.01 36.93 -10.89
CA MET A 102 -1.05 36.71 -9.43
C MET A 102 -1.73 37.88 -8.70
N LEU A 103 -1.47 39.13 -9.12
CA LEU A 103 -2.15 40.30 -8.59
C LEU A 103 -3.63 40.35 -8.98
N GLU A 104 -4.01 39.91 -10.19
CA GLU A 104 -5.40 39.80 -10.63
C GLU A 104 -6.19 38.75 -9.83
N PHE A 105 -5.56 37.63 -9.48
CA PHE A 105 -6.19 36.54 -8.70
C PHE A 105 -6.22 36.81 -7.19
N CYS A 106 -5.41 37.75 -6.70
CA CYS A 106 -5.38 38.12 -5.30
C CYS A 106 -6.62 38.97 -4.94
N PRO A 107 -7.32 38.67 -3.81
CA PRO A 107 -8.41 39.51 -3.32
C PRO A 107 -7.98 40.98 -3.12
N ASP A 108 -8.93 41.90 -3.29
CA ASP A 108 -8.66 43.35 -3.18
C ASP A 108 -8.02 43.75 -1.83
N GLU A 109 -8.37 43.03 -0.76
CA GLU A 109 -7.89 43.28 0.61
C GLU A 109 -6.39 42.96 0.80
N ASP A 110 -5.87 41.97 0.06
CA ASP A 110 -4.47 41.48 0.20
C ASP A 110 -3.56 41.95 -0.96
N ARG A 111 -4.11 42.55 -2.03
CA ARG A 111 -3.39 42.83 -3.28
C ARG A 111 -2.21 43.81 -3.10
N ASP A 112 -2.31 44.74 -2.17
CA ASP A 112 -1.23 45.69 -1.89
C ASP A 112 -0.05 45.02 -1.16
N LEU A 113 -0.34 44.14 -0.20
CA LEU A 113 0.66 43.32 0.49
C LEU A 113 1.38 42.36 -0.48
N LEU A 114 0.63 41.70 -1.37
CA LEU A 114 1.22 40.84 -2.40
C LEU A 114 2.12 41.64 -3.36
N ARG A 115 1.75 42.89 -3.69
CA ARG A 115 2.56 43.75 -4.57
C ARG A 115 3.89 44.15 -3.92
N GLU A 116 3.87 44.46 -2.63
CA GLU A 116 5.08 44.75 -1.84
C GLU A 116 5.97 43.51 -1.73
N ASN A 117 5.41 42.35 -1.35
CA ASN A 117 6.15 41.09 -1.25
C ASN A 117 6.80 40.68 -2.59
N LEU A 118 6.08 40.79 -3.71
CA LEU A 118 6.63 40.46 -5.04
C LEU A 118 7.67 41.46 -5.53
N ALA A 119 7.65 42.73 -5.09
CA ALA A 119 8.72 43.69 -5.38
C ALA A 119 10.04 43.32 -4.69
N HIS A 120 9.99 42.57 -3.59
CA HIS A 120 11.15 42.10 -2.82
C HIS A 120 11.54 40.64 -3.08
N LEU A 121 10.99 39.99 -4.13
CA LEU A 121 11.22 38.57 -4.45
C LEU A 121 12.70 38.16 -4.56
N GLY A 122 13.59 39.11 -4.89
CA GLY A 122 15.04 38.93 -4.99
C GLY A 122 15.89 39.49 -3.84
N ASP A 123 15.29 40.19 -2.86
CA ASP A 123 15.99 40.93 -1.79
C ASP A 123 15.48 40.49 -0.39
N VAL A 124 15.93 39.33 0.11
CA VAL A 124 16.06 39.04 1.57
C VAL A 124 16.83 37.72 1.81
N ARG A 125 17.50 37.62 2.96
CA ARG A 125 18.37 36.50 3.36
C ARG A 125 17.64 35.43 4.17
N SER A 126 17.84 34.16 3.78
CA SER A 126 18.01 32.97 4.64
C SER A 126 16.94 32.45 5.62
N ASP A 127 15.87 33.18 5.97
CA ASP A 127 14.97 32.73 7.08
C ASP A 127 13.59 32.17 6.67
N LEU A 128 13.32 31.99 5.38
CA LEU A 128 12.07 31.38 4.87
C LEU A 128 12.33 30.29 3.84
N ALA A 129 12.82 29.15 4.33
CA ALA A 129 12.75 27.84 3.69
C ALA A 129 12.08 26.82 4.63
N ALA A 130 11.05 27.28 5.34
CA ALA A 130 10.25 26.45 6.23
C ALA A 130 9.10 25.82 5.44
N PRO A 131 8.77 24.52 5.66
CA PRO A 131 7.56 23.94 5.08
C PRO A 131 6.33 24.69 5.61
N VAL A 132 5.26 24.71 4.80
CA VAL A 132 4.02 25.50 4.95
C VAL A 132 3.38 25.43 6.36
N LEU A 133 3.69 24.39 7.14
CA LEU A 133 3.17 24.14 8.49
C LEU A 133 3.90 24.87 9.64
N SER A 134 4.97 25.61 9.38
CA SER A 134 5.93 26.02 10.44
C SER A 134 5.60 27.32 11.20
N LEU A 135 4.53 28.04 10.87
CA LEU A 135 4.31 29.41 11.34
C LEU A 135 3.73 29.56 12.77
N HIS A 136 3.33 28.47 13.44
CA HIS A 136 2.57 28.54 14.70
C HIS A 136 3.13 27.66 15.84
N ARG A 137 4.08 28.18 16.66
CA ARG A 137 4.51 27.47 17.89
C ARG A 137 5.11 28.38 18.99
N ALA A 138 4.29 28.81 19.96
CA ALA A 138 4.77 29.28 21.28
C ALA A 138 3.70 29.17 22.40
N GLN A 139 4.13 28.65 23.57
CA GLN A 139 3.50 28.70 24.92
C GLN A 139 2.27 27.81 25.29
N GLN A 140 2.56 26.67 25.94
CA GLN A 140 2.13 26.19 27.31
C GLN A 140 0.74 26.57 27.88
N GLY A 141 -0.03 25.73 28.63
CA GLY A 141 0.08 24.31 29.05
C GLY A 141 -0.85 23.94 30.25
N GLU A 142 -1.17 22.64 30.45
CA GLU A 142 -1.75 21.95 31.68
C GLU A 142 -3.17 22.34 32.22
N SER A 143 -4.03 21.49 32.85
CA SER A 143 -4.22 20.01 32.95
C SER A 143 -5.55 19.60 33.70
N ALA A 144 -6.07 18.36 33.49
CA ALA A 144 -6.86 17.48 34.40
C ALA A 144 -8.41 17.56 34.72
N LEU A 145 -9.21 16.75 33.99
CA LEU A 145 -10.22 15.69 34.38
C LEU A 145 -11.19 15.77 35.62
N ARG A 146 -12.53 15.51 35.40
CA ARG A 146 -13.38 14.35 35.90
C ARG A 146 -14.94 14.59 35.91
N ILE A 147 -15.72 13.91 35.04
CA ILE A 147 -16.71 12.79 35.28
C ILE A 147 -17.63 12.88 36.55
N ASP A 148 -18.98 12.64 36.60
CA ASP A 148 -19.92 11.72 35.86
C ASP A 148 -21.46 12.08 35.97
N ASP A 149 -22.35 11.22 35.40
CA ASP A 149 -23.77 10.86 35.79
C ASP A 149 -25.03 11.55 35.13
N PRO A 150 -26.25 10.94 35.07
CA PRO A 150 -26.92 10.70 33.78
C PRO A 150 -28.44 11.04 33.69
N SER A 151 -28.90 11.76 32.65
CA SER A 151 -30.35 12.00 32.43
C SER A 151 -30.82 12.17 30.95
N GLY A 152 -30.04 11.71 29.97
CA GLY A 152 -30.19 12.14 28.57
C GLY A 152 -31.44 11.71 27.79
N VAL A 153 -32.05 10.57 28.10
CA VAL A 153 -32.91 9.82 27.15
C VAL A 153 -34.13 10.59 26.60
N ALA A 154 -34.73 11.49 27.39
CA ALA A 154 -35.94 12.24 26.98
C ALA A 154 -35.65 13.50 26.14
N LYS A 155 -34.40 13.97 26.05
CA LYS A 155 -34.04 15.18 25.30
C LYS A 155 -33.64 14.88 23.85
N THR A 156 -33.07 13.70 23.60
CA THR A 156 -32.40 13.35 22.34
C THR A 156 -33.31 13.41 21.11
N THR A 157 -34.58 13.03 21.24
CA THR A 157 -35.55 13.02 20.13
C THR A 157 -35.85 14.43 19.59
N VAL A 158 -36.10 15.39 20.49
CA VAL A 158 -36.40 16.79 20.12
C VAL A 158 -35.18 17.50 19.50
N HIS A 159 -33.96 17.15 19.94
CA HIS A 159 -32.75 17.67 19.30
C HIS A 159 -32.56 17.13 17.87
N MET A 160 -32.87 15.85 17.61
CA MET A 160 -32.70 15.27 16.26
C MET A 160 -33.65 15.84 15.20
N GLU A 161 -34.92 16.14 15.55
CA GLU A 161 -35.86 16.79 14.63
C GLU A 161 -35.38 18.21 14.24
N ARG A 162 -34.88 18.99 15.21
CA ARG A 162 -34.30 20.32 14.95
C ARG A 162 -33.04 20.24 14.10
N ARG A 163 -32.17 19.26 14.36
CA ARG A 163 -30.95 18.99 13.59
C ARG A 163 -31.27 18.69 12.12
N PHE A 164 -32.30 17.89 11.85
CA PHE A 164 -32.79 17.62 10.49
C PHE A 164 -33.29 18.90 9.82
N ALA A 165 -34.13 19.69 10.51
CA ALA A 165 -34.64 20.95 9.98
C ALA A 165 -33.52 21.96 9.63
N GLN A 166 -32.50 22.10 10.50
CA GLN A 166 -31.35 22.97 10.25
C GLN A 166 -30.47 22.49 9.09
N LEU A 167 -30.25 21.18 8.93
CA LEU A 167 -29.53 20.63 7.78
C LEU A 167 -30.27 20.89 6.46
N VAL A 168 -31.61 20.78 6.45
CA VAL A 168 -32.47 21.15 5.30
C VAL A 168 -32.41 22.65 5.03
N GLU A 169 -32.48 23.50 6.06
CA GLU A 169 -32.37 24.96 5.91
C GLU A 169 -30.97 25.38 5.39
N ARG A 170 -29.91 24.74 5.87
CA ARG A 170 -28.55 24.98 5.38
C ARG A 170 -28.40 24.60 3.91
N LEU A 171 -29.03 23.49 3.49
CA LEU A 171 -29.09 23.08 2.08
C LEU A 171 -29.91 24.04 1.21
N SER A 172 -31.01 24.58 1.72
CA SER A 172 -31.84 25.53 0.97
C SER A 172 -31.21 26.92 0.83
N ARG A 173 -30.32 27.31 1.76
CA ARG A 173 -29.48 28.52 1.69
C ARG A 173 -28.30 28.39 0.70
N LEU A 174 -27.85 27.17 0.35
CA LEU A 174 -26.73 26.92 -0.59
C LEU A 174 -27.12 27.04 -2.08
N GLN A 175 -27.91 28.06 -2.45
CA GLN A 175 -28.32 28.29 -3.84
C GLN A 175 -27.16 28.83 -4.70
N ILE A 176 -26.60 27.97 -5.53
CA ILE A 176 -25.73 28.32 -6.66
C ILE A 176 -26.58 28.28 -7.95
N PRO A 177 -26.39 29.19 -8.93
CA PRO A 177 -27.20 29.22 -10.15
C PRO A 177 -27.13 27.91 -10.94
N THR A 178 -28.25 27.53 -11.56
CA THR A 178 -28.34 26.38 -12.46
C THR A 178 -27.58 26.64 -13.77
N GLY A 179 -26.26 26.41 -13.76
CA GLY A 179 -25.40 26.66 -14.93
C GLY A 179 -24.09 25.87 -14.91
N GLY A 180 -24.07 24.74 -15.61
CA GLY A 180 -22.86 24.15 -16.23
C GLY A 180 -21.77 23.59 -15.30
N GLY A 181 -21.75 22.27 -15.11
CA GLY A 181 -20.58 21.54 -14.61
C GLY A 181 -20.90 20.52 -13.52
N GLN A 182 -21.08 19.25 -13.89
CA GLN A 182 -21.17 18.16 -12.91
C GLN A 182 -19.79 17.85 -12.31
N GLN A 183 -19.45 18.52 -11.21
CA GLN A 183 -18.49 17.98 -10.23
C GLN A 183 -19.27 17.27 -9.12
N PRO A 184 -19.32 15.92 -9.09
CA PRO A 184 -19.99 15.17 -8.04
C PRO A 184 -19.11 15.14 -6.78
N GLY A 185 -19.16 16.21 -5.97
CA GLY A 185 -18.33 16.33 -4.75
C GLY A 185 -18.36 17.71 -4.08
N GLY A 186 -19.49 18.43 -4.15
CA GLY A 186 -19.66 19.70 -3.44
C GLY A 186 -20.41 19.53 -2.12
N ALA A 187 -20.29 20.52 -1.22
CA ALA A 187 -20.91 20.52 0.12
C ALA A 187 -22.42 20.20 0.13
N ARG A 188 -23.14 20.45 -0.98
CA ARG A 188 -24.54 20.07 -1.15
C ARG A 188 -24.76 18.55 -1.14
N GLY A 189 -23.83 17.77 -1.69
CA GLY A 189 -23.87 16.30 -1.67
C GLY A 189 -23.60 15.72 -0.28
N ASP A 190 -22.65 16.31 0.45
CA ASP A 190 -22.28 15.86 1.80
C ASP A 190 -23.43 16.03 2.80
N VAL A 191 -24.15 17.15 2.74
CA VAL A 191 -25.33 17.37 3.59
C VAL A 191 -26.52 16.49 3.14
N LEU A 192 -26.67 16.23 1.83
CA LEU A 192 -27.67 15.28 1.30
C LEU A 192 -27.46 13.87 1.83
N SER A 193 -26.23 13.35 1.78
CA SER A 193 -25.91 12.03 2.35
C SER A 193 -26.14 11.98 3.86
N GLN A 194 -25.95 13.10 4.58
CA GLN A 194 -26.26 13.17 6.00
C GLN A 194 -27.76 13.03 6.26
N LEU A 195 -28.59 13.78 5.52
CA LEU A 195 -30.05 13.72 5.66
C LEU A 195 -30.58 12.30 5.37
N VAL A 196 -30.08 11.67 4.31
CA VAL A 196 -30.46 10.28 3.98
C VAL A 196 -29.93 9.28 5.01
N SER A 197 -28.72 9.47 5.54
CA SER A 197 -28.17 8.62 6.61
C SER A 197 -28.96 8.74 7.92
N VAL A 198 -29.45 9.94 8.27
CA VAL A 198 -30.28 10.17 9.46
C VAL A 198 -31.67 9.57 9.25
N ALA A 199 -32.31 9.82 8.10
CA ALA A 199 -33.60 9.22 7.75
C ALA A 199 -33.53 7.69 7.79
N ALA A 200 -32.60 7.08 7.04
CA ALA A 200 -32.43 5.62 6.99
C ALA A 200 -32.14 4.97 8.35
N ARG A 201 -31.55 5.70 9.31
CA ARG A 201 -31.31 5.19 10.65
C ARG A 201 -32.52 5.35 11.57
N ASN A 202 -33.38 6.33 11.34
CA ASN A 202 -34.50 6.65 12.23
C ASN A 202 -35.84 6.07 11.76
N SER A 203 -36.00 5.78 10.46
CA SER A 203 -37.20 5.14 9.93
C SER A 203 -37.41 3.74 10.53
N ALA A 204 -38.61 3.50 11.05
CA ALA A 204 -39.02 2.21 11.59
C ALA A 204 -39.36 1.18 10.49
N ASP A 205 -39.82 1.66 9.33
CA ASP A 205 -40.25 0.84 8.19
C ASP A 205 -39.94 1.48 6.82
N ALA A 206 -40.33 0.79 5.76
CA ALA A 206 -40.13 1.20 4.37
C ALA A 206 -40.96 2.42 3.96
N GLU A 207 -42.16 2.59 4.53
CA GLU A 207 -43.10 3.64 4.16
C GLU A 207 -42.63 4.98 4.74
N GLU A 208 -42.18 4.99 5.99
CA GLU A 208 -41.57 6.15 6.63
C GLU A 208 -40.31 6.61 5.86
N PHE A 209 -39.44 5.68 5.45
CA PHE A 209 -38.25 6.00 4.66
C PHE A 209 -38.62 6.54 3.26
N ALA A 210 -39.66 6.00 2.62
CA ALA A 210 -40.19 6.52 1.36
C ALA A 210 -40.73 7.94 1.51
N GLN A 211 -41.45 8.25 2.60
CA GLN A 211 -41.95 9.60 2.88
C GLN A 211 -40.81 10.60 3.10
N TYR A 212 -39.74 10.23 3.82
CA TYR A 212 -38.55 11.09 3.92
C TYR A 212 -37.90 11.37 2.56
N LYS A 213 -37.84 10.36 1.68
CA LYS A 213 -37.31 10.50 0.32
C LYS A 213 -38.19 11.41 -0.55
N GLU A 214 -39.51 11.34 -0.42
CA GLU A 214 -40.44 12.22 -1.12
C GLU A 214 -40.29 13.67 -0.65
N ASN A 215 -40.21 13.90 0.67
CA ASN A 215 -39.94 15.22 1.24
C ASN A 215 -38.61 15.83 0.74
N LEU A 216 -37.55 15.02 0.57
CA LEU A 216 -36.29 15.47 -0.03
C LEU A 216 -36.43 15.78 -1.53
N ARG A 217 -37.24 15.01 -2.26
CA ARG A 217 -37.52 15.23 -3.68
C ARG A 217 -38.29 16.53 -3.91
N ASP A 218 -39.29 16.81 -3.08
CA ASP A 218 -40.10 18.02 -3.12
C ASP A 218 -39.27 19.28 -2.79
N ALA A 219 -38.26 19.13 -1.93
CA ALA A 219 -37.23 20.16 -1.70
C ALA A 219 -36.24 20.35 -2.88
N GLY A 220 -36.51 19.75 -4.04
CA GLY A 220 -35.69 19.86 -5.25
C GLY A 220 -34.42 19.01 -5.22
N MET A 221 -34.36 17.97 -4.38
CA MET A 221 -33.17 17.15 -4.14
C MET A 221 -33.37 15.67 -4.52
N GLY A 222 -33.83 15.43 -5.74
CA GLY A 222 -33.96 14.06 -6.27
C GLY A 222 -32.60 13.43 -6.60
N SER A 223 -32.02 12.67 -5.66
CA SER A 223 -30.87 11.79 -5.89
C SER A 223 -31.30 10.37 -6.26
N THR A 224 -30.54 9.68 -7.11
CA THR A 224 -30.73 8.23 -7.28
C THR A 224 -30.20 7.47 -6.06
N MET A 225 -30.60 6.21 -5.89
CA MET A 225 -30.11 5.40 -4.78
C MET A 225 -28.63 5.00 -4.95
N GLU A 226 -28.17 4.89 -6.21
CA GLU A 226 -26.76 4.78 -6.58
C GLU A 226 -25.94 6.01 -6.09
N ASP A 227 -26.44 7.23 -6.30
CA ASP A 227 -25.79 8.47 -5.81
C ASP A 227 -25.70 8.50 -4.28
N VAL A 228 -26.72 7.97 -3.59
CA VAL A 228 -26.72 7.85 -2.13
C VAL A 228 -25.63 6.88 -1.67
N PHE A 229 -25.54 5.67 -2.25
CA PHE A 229 -24.47 4.72 -1.88
C PHE A 229 -23.08 5.26 -2.20
N ARG A 230 -22.90 5.95 -3.33
CA ARG A 230 -21.65 6.61 -3.71
C ARG A 230 -21.24 7.70 -2.70
N SER A 231 -22.18 8.55 -2.29
CA SER A 231 -21.91 9.63 -1.35
C SER A 231 -21.71 9.13 0.09
N LEU A 232 -22.47 8.12 0.54
CA LEU A 232 -22.22 7.44 1.81
C LEU A 232 -20.86 6.72 1.78
N GLY A 233 -20.51 6.07 0.67
CA GLY A 233 -19.24 5.35 0.50
C GLY A 233 -18.03 6.26 0.73
N ARG A 234 -18.03 7.44 0.12
CA ARG A 234 -16.95 8.44 0.29
C ARG A 234 -16.84 9.02 1.71
N ARG A 235 -17.85 8.85 2.56
CA ARG A 235 -17.85 9.26 3.98
C ARG A 235 -17.38 8.16 4.93
N LEU A 236 -17.25 6.92 4.47
CA LEU A 236 -16.63 5.86 5.26
C LEU A 236 -15.17 6.23 5.57
N PRO A 237 -14.63 5.81 6.73
CA PRO A 237 -13.25 6.06 7.09
C PRO A 237 -12.28 5.48 6.04
N GLY A 238 -11.11 6.11 5.89
CA GLY A 238 -9.99 5.59 5.09
C GLY A 238 -9.25 4.43 5.76
N TRP A 239 -9.93 3.67 6.62
CA TRP A 239 -9.39 2.56 7.40
C TRP A 239 -10.51 1.58 7.72
N VAL A 240 -10.17 0.32 8.02
CA VAL A 240 -11.15 -0.74 8.35
C VAL A 240 -10.84 -1.29 9.74
N LEU A 241 -11.85 -1.68 10.51
CA LEU A 241 -11.63 -2.49 11.71
C LEU A 241 -11.31 -3.94 11.28
N PRO A 242 -10.23 -4.55 11.81
CA PRO A 242 -9.98 -5.97 11.57
C PRO A 242 -11.05 -6.84 12.21
N ALA A 243 -11.45 -7.90 11.52
CA ALA A 243 -12.26 -8.95 12.11
C ALA A 243 -11.50 -9.57 13.30
N ALA A 244 -12.15 -9.71 14.46
CA ALA A 244 -11.56 -10.43 15.58
C ALA A 244 -11.34 -11.91 15.18
N ALA A 245 -10.25 -12.51 15.65
CA ALA A 245 -9.94 -13.90 15.31
C ALA A 245 -11.08 -14.83 15.79
N GLY A 246 -11.75 -15.49 14.84
CA GLY A 246 -12.93 -16.34 15.10
C GLY A 246 -14.30 -15.64 15.00
N ALA A 247 -14.35 -14.32 14.74
CA ALA A 247 -15.59 -13.58 14.47
C ALA A 247 -15.65 -13.17 13.00
N GLU A 248 -16.18 -14.05 12.15
CA GLU A 248 -16.47 -13.68 10.76
C GLU A 248 -17.45 -12.50 10.73
N THR A 249 -17.11 -11.46 9.96
CA THR A 249 -17.97 -10.33 9.57
C THR A 249 -18.45 -9.31 10.62
N SER A 250 -18.25 -9.50 11.94
CA SER A 250 -18.82 -8.59 12.97
C SER A 250 -18.30 -7.14 12.97
N GLY A 251 -17.23 -6.82 12.24
CA GLY A 251 -16.62 -5.48 12.22
C GLY A 251 -17.24 -4.48 11.23
N ALA A 252 -18.12 -4.90 10.32
CA ALA A 252 -18.57 -4.06 9.21
C ALA A 252 -19.73 -3.10 9.53
N THR A 253 -20.39 -3.24 10.69
CA THR A 253 -21.57 -2.45 11.08
C THR A 253 -21.29 -1.43 12.20
N VAL A 254 -20.02 -1.15 12.50
CA VAL A 254 -19.65 -0.25 13.61
C VAL A 254 -19.93 1.21 13.29
N THR A 255 -19.74 1.65 12.04
CA THR A 255 -20.01 3.05 11.66
C THR A 255 -21.49 3.32 11.39
N ALA A 256 -21.96 4.50 11.79
CA ALA A 256 -23.29 5.01 11.52
C ALA A 256 -23.62 5.03 10.01
N THR A 257 -22.62 5.33 9.16
CA THR A 257 -22.74 5.31 7.71
C THR A 257 -22.96 3.90 7.15
N ALA A 258 -22.21 2.89 7.65
CA ALA A 258 -22.44 1.49 7.25
C ALA A 258 -23.78 0.95 7.77
N GLN A 259 -24.20 1.32 8.99
CA GLN A 259 -25.54 1.00 9.52
C GLN A 259 -26.66 1.60 8.66
N ALA A 260 -26.49 2.84 8.17
CA ALA A 260 -27.45 3.45 7.25
C ALA A 260 -27.52 2.67 5.93
N MET A 261 -26.37 2.35 5.31
CA MET A 261 -26.34 1.49 4.11
C MET A 261 -27.04 0.14 4.36
N GLN A 262 -26.79 -0.52 5.51
CA GLN A 262 -27.44 -1.78 5.87
C GLN A 262 -28.96 -1.63 5.93
N ARG A 263 -29.46 -0.57 6.60
CA ARG A 263 -30.90 -0.32 6.72
C ARG A 263 -31.57 0.00 5.39
N ILE A 264 -30.92 0.72 4.48
CA ILE A 264 -31.53 1.07 3.18
C ILE A 264 -31.79 -0.19 2.32
N VAL A 265 -30.94 -1.21 2.42
CA VAL A 265 -31.19 -2.52 1.79
C VAL A 265 -32.19 -3.34 2.62
N ALA A 266 -32.02 -3.40 3.95
CA ALA A 266 -32.75 -4.31 4.83
C ALA A 266 -34.20 -3.89 5.16
N LEU A 267 -34.54 -2.61 5.03
CA LEU A 267 -35.92 -2.12 5.20
C LEU A 267 -36.78 -2.40 3.96
N GLU A 268 -36.20 -2.79 2.82
CA GLU A 268 -36.96 -3.02 1.59
C GLU A 268 -37.74 -4.34 1.64
N GLN A 269 -39.02 -4.27 1.26
CA GLN A 269 -39.94 -5.41 1.31
C GLN A 269 -40.04 -6.15 -0.03
N ASP A 270 -39.80 -5.49 -1.17
CA ASP A 270 -39.71 -6.17 -2.46
C ASP A 270 -38.32 -6.83 -2.62
N PRO A 271 -38.21 -8.17 -2.72
CA PRO A 271 -36.92 -8.85 -2.90
C PRO A 271 -36.18 -8.41 -4.17
N ARG A 272 -36.88 -7.90 -5.20
CA ARG A 272 -36.26 -7.40 -6.44
C ARG A 272 -35.60 -6.03 -6.23
N GLU A 273 -36.26 -5.13 -5.50
CA GLU A 273 -35.70 -3.82 -5.18
C GLU A 273 -34.60 -3.94 -4.10
N ALA A 274 -34.74 -4.86 -3.14
CA ALA A 274 -33.65 -5.23 -2.23
C ALA A 274 -32.41 -5.74 -2.98
N ALA A 275 -32.61 -6.63 -3.96
CA ALA A 275 -31.54 -7.11 -4.84
C ALA A 275 -30.93 -5.98 -5.70
N ARG A 276 -31.74 -5.03 -6.19
CA ARG A 276 -31.25 -3.84 -6.90
C ARG A 276 -30.37 -2.96 -6.00
N ARG A 277 -30.82 -2.64 -4.79
CA ARG A 277 -30.04 -1.84 -3.82
C ARG A 277 -28.74 -2.52 -3.42
N PHE A 278 -28.76 -3.84 -3.31
CA PHE A 278 -27.54 -4.64 -3.15
C PHE A 278 -26.55 -4.47 -4.33
N GLN A 279 -27.05 -4.49 -5.57
CA GLN A 279 -26.21 -4.26 -6.76
C GLN A 279 -25.62 -2.84 -6.77
N GLU A 280 -26.41 -1.83 -6.41
CA GLU A 280 -25.98 -0.43 -6.29
C GLU A 280 -24.93 -0.24 -5.18
N LEU A 281 -25.07 -0.91 -4.03
CA LEU A 281 -24.06 -0.95 -2.95
C LEU A 281 -22.73 -1.54 -3.44
N VAL A 282 -22.75 -2.70 -4.10
CA VAL A 282 -21.55 -3.37 -4.62
C VAL A 282 -20.91 -2.56 -5.76
N GLN A 283 -21.71 -1.92 -6.62
CA GLN A 283 -21.23 -1.02 -7.67
C GLN A 283 -20.47 0.18 -7.07
N ALA A 284 -21.03 0.83 -6.05
CA ALA A 284 -20.36 1.92 -5.35
C ALA A 284 -19.08 1.46 -4.61
N ALA A 285 -19.03 0.22 -4.13
CA ALA A 285 -17.83 -0.37 -3.53
C ALA A 285 -16.71 -0.58 -4.57
N ILE A 286 -17.06 -1.07 -5.77
CA ILE A 286 -16.13 -1.18 -6.91
C ILE A 286 -15.63 0.21 -7.32
N GLU A 287 -16.50 1.23 -7.33
CA GLU A 287 -16.09 2.61 -7.57
C GLU A 287 -15.09 3.11 -6.51
N GLN A 288 -15.30 2.85 -5.22
CA GLN A 288 -14.31 3.23 -4.19
C GLN A 288 -12.95 2.53 -4.38
N HIS A 289 -12.94 1.26 -4.84
CA HIS A 289 -11.70 0.57 -5.20
C HIS A 289 -11.02 1.24 -6.42
N ASN A 290 -11.80 1.56 -7.45
CA ASN A 290 -11.32 2.18 -8.69
C ASN A 290 -10.96 3.68 -8.52
N GLU A 291 -11.47 4.36 -7.49
CA GLU A 291 -11.02 5.69 -7.05
C GLU A 291 -9.72 5.60 -6.22
N GLY A 292 -9.44 4.45 -5.59
CA GLY A 292 -8.18 4.15 -4.88
C GLY A 292 -8.35 3.93 -3.38
N SER A 293 -9.56 4.03 -2.85
CA SER A 293 -9.84 3.82 -1.42
C SER A 293 -10.16 2.36 -1.12
N LEU A 294 -9.11 1.53 -1.08
CA LEU A 294 -9.21 0.11 -0.73
C LEU A 294 -9.95 -0.14 0.61
N PRO A 295 -9.72 0.61 1.70
CA PRO A 295 -10.46 0.43 2.96
C PRO A 295 -11.97 0.64 2.86
N ARG A 296 -12.43 1.68 2.15
CA ARG A 296 -13.86 1.95 1.96
C ARG A 296 -14.54 0.86 1.13
N ALA A 297 -13.87 0.42 0.06
CA ALA A 297 -14.35 -0.68 -0.78
C ALA A 297 -14.53 -1.96 0.04
N VAL A 298 -13.54 -2.32 0.88
CA VAL A 298 -13.63 -3.47 1.79
C VAL A 298 -14.84 -3.36 2.70
N THR A 299 -15.03 -2.23 3.40
CA THR A 299 -16.16 -2.03 4.33
C THR A 299 -17.52 -2.23 3.65
N MET A 300 -17.69 -1.72 2.43
CA MET A 300 -18.94 -1.86 1.67
C MET A 300 -19.16 -3.30 1.15
N LEU A 301 -18.09 -4.02 0.79
CA LEU A 301 -18.15 -5.41 0.37
C LEU A 301 -18.38 -6.39 1.54
N ASP A 302 -17.78 -6.14 2.71
CA ASP A 302 -18.06 -6.88 3.94
C ASP A 302 -19.54 -6.73 4.34
N LEU A 303 -20.08 -5.51 4.22
CA LEU A 303 -21.49 -5.22 4.47
C LEU A 303 -22.41 -5.97 3.49
N ALA A 304 -22.04 -6.04 2.20
CA ALA A 304 -22.74 -6.87 1.23
C ALA A 304 -22.68 -8.37 1.62
N GLY A 305 -21.52 -8.85 2.10
CA GLY A 305 -21.38 -10.19 2.66
C GLY A 305 -22.33 -10.47 3.83
N LEU A 306 -22.42 -9.53 4.79
CA LEU A 306 -23.36 -9.60 5.92
C LEU A 306 -24.82 -9.70 5.46
N LEU A 307 -25.25 -8.86 4.52
CA LEU A 307 -26.63 -8.84 4.03
C LEU A 307 -27.05 -10.19 3.41
N LEU A 308 -26.10 -10.92 2.80
CA LEU A 308 -26.32 -12.27 2.30
C LEU A 308 -26.32 -13.32 3.42
N ALA A 309 -25.36 -13.24 4.36
CA ALA A 309 -25.26 -14.16 5.48
C ALA A 309 -26.50 -14.10 6.41
N GLU A 310 -27.02 -12.89 6.65
CA GLU A 310 -28.24 -12.62 7.41
C GLU A 310 -29.52 -12.91 6.60
N LYS A 311 -29.42 -13.33 5.33
CA LYS A 311 -30.54 -13.56 4.39
C LYS A 311 -31.47 -12.36 4.21
N LYS A 312 -30.96 -11.14 4.36
CA LYS A 312 -31.67 -9.88 4.08
C LYS A 312 -31.81 -9.62 2.57
N VAL A 313 -31.01 -10.30 1.76
CA VAL A 313 -31.13 -10.36 0.29
C VAL A 313 -31.13 -11.82 -0.13
N ASP A 314 -32.07 -12.21 -0.98
CA ASP A 314 -32.11 -13.58 -1.54
C ASP A 314 -30.97 -13.75 -2.56
N PRO A 315 -30.04 -14.70 -2.34
CA PRO A 315 -28.89 -14.91 -3.23
C PRO A 315 -29.30 -15.22 -4.68
N ALA A 316 -30.47 -15.81 -4.92
CA ALA A 316 -30.93 -16.15 -6.27
C ALA A 316 -31.07 -14.93 -7.19
N TYR A 317 -31.42 -13.76 -6.63
CA TYR A 317 -31.60 -12.52 -7.42
C TYR A 317 -30.30 -11.76 -7.68
N VAL A 318 -29.21 -12.09 -6.98
CA VAL A 318 -27.92 -11.37 -7.09
C VAL A 318 -26.76 -12.24 -7.58
N GLN A 319 -26.93 -13.57 -7.66
CA GLN A 319 -25.87 -14.50 -8.07
C GLN A 319 -25.25 -14.14 -9.43
N ALA A 320 -26.07 -13.98 -10.47
CA ALA A 320 -25.60 -13.64 -11.82
C ALA A 320 -24.85 -12.29 -11.87
N PHE A 321 -25.27 -11.32 -11.03
CA PHE A 321 -24.55 -10.07 -10.88
C PHE A 321 -23.21 -10.27 -10.16
N ARG A 322 -23.14 -11.02 -9.06
CA ARG A 322 -21.88 -11.30 -8.33
C ARG A 322 -20.85 -12.04 -9.19
N GLU A 323 -21.31 -12.89 -10.11
CA GLU A 323 -20.45 -13.58 -11.08
C GLU A 323 -19.80 -12.61 -12.07
N GLN A 324 -20.48 -11.52 -12.48
CA GLN A 324 -19.99 -10.57 -13.49
C GLN A 324 -19.40 -9.27 -12.91
N ALA A 325 -19.80 -8.85 -11.71
CA ALA A 325 -19.46 -7.55 -11.14
C ALA A 325 -17.93 -7.33 -10.99
N HIS A 326 -17.17 -8.43 -10.82
CA HIS A 326 -15.72 -8.40 -10.73
C HIS A 326 -15.04 -7.85 -12.01
N GLU A 327 -15.67 -7.96 -13.18
CA GLU A 327 -15.15 -7.45 -14.46
C GLU A 327 -15.04 -5.92 -14.48
N LYS A 328 -15.72 -5.21 -13.57
CA LYS A 328 -15.67 -3.75 -13.43
C LYS A 328 -14.54 -3.24 -12.53
N LEU A 329 -13.78 -4.13 -11.88
CA LEU A 329 -12.60 -3.74 -11.09
C LEU A 329 -11.44 -3.36 -12.02
N ASP A 330 -10.72 -2.28 -11.68
CA ASP A 330 -9.58 -1.83 -12.45
C ASP A 330 -8.41 -2.83 -12.36
N ALA A 331 -8.11 -3.49 -13.49
CA ALA A 331 -7.05 -4.49 -13.58
C ALA A 331 -5.63 -3.94 -13.37
N GLY A 332 -5.41 -2.64 -13.55
CA GLY A 332 -4.17 -1.95 -13.24
C GLY A 332 -3.99 -1.75 -11.73
N ARG A 333 -5.04 -1.28 -11.04
CA ARG A 333 -5.05 -1.16 -9.57
C ARG A 333 -4.96 -2.52 -8.88
N LEU A 334 -5.70 -3.52 -9.35
CA LEU A 334 -5.58 -4.90 -8.85
C LEU A 334 -4.16 -5.44 -8.97
N ARG A 335 -3.41 -5.07 -10.03
CA ARG A 335 -2.00 -5.43 -10.18
C ARG A 335 -1.12 -4.70 -9.15
N GLY A 336 -1.23 -3.37 -9.05
CA GLY A 336 -0.43 -2.58 -8.10
C GLY A 336 -0.61 -3.02 -6.65
N LEU A 337 -1.86 -3.28 -6.24
CA LEU A 337 -2.20 -3.78 -4.90
C LEU A 337 -1.81 -5.25 -4.66
N ALA A 338 -1.57 -6.04 -5.72
CA ALA A 338 -1.04 -7.40 -5.60
C ALA A 338 0.50 -7.43 -5.59
N GLU A 339 1.16 -6.42 -6.16
CA GLU A 339 2.62 -6.26 -6.12
C GLU A 339 3.11 -5.72 -4.77
N ASP A 340 2.30 -4.93 -4.06
CA ASP A 340 2.55 -4.50 -2.68
C ASP A 340 2.09 -5.57 -1.64
N PRO A 341 3.00 -6.19 -0.86
CA PRO A 341 2.64 -7.13 0.20
C PRO A 341 1.79 -6.53 1.32
N GLY A 342 1.82 -5.22 1.53
CA GLY A 342 1.04 -4.57 2.60
C GLY A 342 -0.46 -4.62 2.33
N SER A 343 -0.85 -4.30 1.10
CA SER A 343 -2.23 -4.30 0.60
C SER A 343 -2.89 -5.69 0.60
N HIS A 344 -2.11 -6.78 0.65
CA HIS A 344 -2.62 -8.16 0.50
C HIS A 344 -3.74 -8.52 1.46
N ALA A 345 -3.69 -8.05 2.72
CA ALA A 345 -4.70 -8.38 3.72
C ALA A 345 -6.09 -7.81 3.40
N LEU A 346 -6.14 -6.55 2.95
CA LEU A 346 -7.39 -5.91 2.53
C LEU A 346 -7.81 -6.35 1.12
N LEU A 347 -6.86 -6.48 0.19
CA LEU A 347 -7.14 -6.96 -1.16
C LEU A 347 -7.78 -8.34 -1.14
N ARG A 348 -7.32 -9.27 -0.28
CA ARG A 348 -7.94 -10.60 -0.12
C ARG A 348 -9.44 -10.53 0.24
N ARG A 349 -9.86 -9.54 1.04
CA ARG A 349 -11.28 -9.31 1.38
C ARG A 349 -12.08 -8.83 0.16
N VAL A 350 -11.51 -7.94 -0.65
CA VAL A 350 -12.10 -7.52 -1.93
C VAL A 350 -12.26 -8.71 -2.87
N LEU A 351 -11.21 -9.52 -3.05
CA LEU A 351 -11.26 -10.71 -3.92
C LEU A 351 -12.30 -11.73 -3.43
N GLY A 352 -12.36 -11.98 -2.13
CA GLY A 352 -13.33 -12.90 -1.51
C GLY A 352 -14.80 -12.46 -1.60
N ALA A 353 -15.09 -11.20 -1.97
CA ALA A 353 -16.47 -10.77 -2.22
C ALA A 353 -17.05 -11.33 -3.53
N PHE A 354 -16.19 -11.73 -4.48
CA PHE A 354 -16.57 -12.15 -5.83
C PHE A 354 -16.18 -13.62 -6.08
N PRO A 355 -17.13 -14.54 -6.34
CA PRO A 355 -16.84 -15.96 -6.52
C PRO A 355 -15.85 -16.28 -7.67
N ALA A 356 -15.76 -15.41 -8.68
CA ALA A 356 -14.79 -15.53 -9.77
C ALA A 356 -13.34 -15.19 -9.35
N LEU A 357 -13.17 -14.38 -8.31
CA LEU A 357 -11.88 -13.95 -7.76
C LEU A 357 -11.47 -14.71 -6.49
N GLU A 358 -12.30 -15.63 -6.00
CA GLU A 358 -11.88 -16.66 -5.05
C GLU A 358 -10.86 -17.62 -5.67
N PRO A 359 -10.04 -18.33 -4.87
CA PRO A 359 -9.01 -19.22 -5.39
C PRO A 359 -9.50 -20.26 -6.41
N ASP A 360 -10.69 -20.82 -6.21
CA ASP A 360 -11.27 -21.82 -7.12
C ASP A 360 -11.67 -21.20 -8.47
N GLY A 361 -12.26 -20.00 -8.45
CA GLY A 361 -12.61 -19.21 -9.63
C GLY A 361 -11.38 -18.78 -10.42
N LEU A 362 -10.37 -18.22 -9.73
CA LEU A 362 -9.09 -17.82 -10.32
C LEU A 362 -8.36 -19.02 -10.95
N LEU A 363 -8.34 -20.18 -10.30
CA LEU A 363 -7.74 -21.40 -10.87
C LEU A 363 -8.54 -21.95 -12.06
N ARG A 364 -9.88 -21.78 -12.10
CA ARG A 364 -10.71 -22.11 -13.28
C ARG A 364 -10.38 -21.19 -14.46
N ALA A 365 -10.30 -19.88 -14.23
CA ALA A 365 -9.88 -18.90 -15.25
C ALA A 365 -8.44 -19.16 -15.75
N LEU A 366 -7.52 -19.51 -14.85
CA LEU A 366 -6.12 -19.79 -15.17
C LEU A 366 -5.92 -21.02 -16.08
N GLN A 367 -6.88 -21.95 -16.08
CA GLN A 367 -6.85 -23.14 -16.92
C GLN A 367 -7.17 -22.83 -18.39
N THR A 368 -8.01 -21.83 -18.66
CA THR A 368 -8.45 -21.44 -20.01
C THR A 368 -7.80 -20.17 -20.55
N GLU A 369 -7.11 -19.38 -19.71
CA GLU A 369 -6.53 -18.09 -20.11
C GLU A 369 -5.28 -18.25 -21.02
N GLU A 370 -5.40 -17.79 -22.26
CA GLU A 370 -4.35 -17.77 -23.28
C GLU A 370 -3.47 -16.51 -23.21
N LYS A 371 -4.01 -15.36 -22.78
CA LYS A 371 -3.32 -14.07 -22.77
C LYS A 371 -2.27 -14.00 -21.65
N ARG A 372 -1.02 -13.74 -22.02
CA ARG A 372 0.13 -13.66 -21.10
C ARG A 372 -0.06 -12.66 -19.95
N GLU A 373 -0.57 -11.46 -20.23
CA GLU A 373 -0.72 -10.41 -19.22
C GLU A 373 -1.86 -10.69 -18.23
N HIS A 374 -2.96 -11.28 -18.70
CA HIS A 374 -4.05 -11.72 -17.83
C HIS A 374 -3.59 -12.88 -16.95
N ARG A 375 -2.89 -13.87 -17.52
CA ARG A 375 -2.31 -15.00 -16.78
C ARG A 375 -1.37 -14.54 -15.66
N ARG A 376 -0.59 -13.46 -15.88
CA ARG A 376 0.24 -12.83 -14.84
C ARG A 376 -0.61 -12.24 -13.71
N LEU A 377 -1.68 -11.50 -14.04
CA LEU A 377 -2.60 -10.95 -13.05
C LEU A 377 -3.26 -12.07 -12.23
N LEU A 378 -3.80 -13.11 -12.86
CA LEU A 378 -4.40 -14.25 -12.16
C LEU A 378 -3.42 -14.94 -11.19
N LEU A 379 -2.15 -15.10 -11.59
CA LEU A 379 -1.12 -15.62 -10.70
C LEU A 379 -0.83 -14.69 -9.51
N ALA A 380 -0.74 -13.38 -9.72
CA ALA A 380 -0.56 -12.42 -8.65
C ALA A 380 -1.74 -12.41 -7.65
N LEU A 381 -2.98 -12.46 -8.15
CA LEU A 381 -4.18 -12.56 -7.29
C LEU A 381 -4.23 -13.88 -6.51
N LEU A 382 -3.73 -14.99 -7.07
CA LEU A 382 -3.57 -16.26 -6.35
C LEU A 382 -2.48 -16.18 -5.26
N GLU A 383 -1.39 -15.43 -5.49
CA GLU A 383 -0.38 -15.19 -4.45
C GLU A 383 -0.94 -14.38 -3.27
N VAL A 384 -1.79 -13.37 -3.52
CA VAL A 384 -2.49 -12.58 -2.48
C VAL A 384 -3.35 -13.45 -1.56
N HIS A 385 -4.02 -14.46 -2.11
CA HIS A 385 -4.81 -15.42 -1.31
C HIS A 385 -3.95 -16.26 -0.38
N GLY A 386 -2.73 -16.61 -0.76
CA GLY A 386 -1.79 -17.34 0.11
C GLY A 386 -2.19 -18.81 0.31
N ALA A 387 -2.23 -19.27 1.57
CA ALA A 387 -2.37 -20.70 1.91
C ALA A 387 -3.60 -21.41 1.29
N PRO A 388 -4.82 -20.82 1.23
CA PRO A 388 -5.97 -21.45 0.56
C PRO A 388 -5.75 -21.68 -0.94
N ALA A 389 -5.16 -20.71 -1.64
CA ALA A 389 -4.82 -20.85 -3.06
C ALA A 389 -3.72 -21.89 -3.29
N ARG A 390 -2.74 -21.96 -2.37
CA ARG A 390 -1.72 -23.02 -2.39
C ARG A 390 -2.35 -24.42 -2.24
N ALA A 391 -3.24 -24.60 -1.27
CA ALA A 391 -3.88 -25.90 -1.00
C ALA A 391 -4.65 -26.41 -2.22
N LEU A 392 -5.52 -25.58 -2.78
CA LEU A 392 -6.29 -25.90 -4.00
C LEU A 392 -5.38 -26.11 -5.23
N ALA A 393 -4.26 -25.39 -5.33
CA ALA A 393 -3.29 -25.64 -6.40
C ALA A 393 -2.59 -27.00 -6.26
N ALA A 394 -2.31 -27.47 -5.03
CA ALA A 394 -1.73 -28.79 -4.79
C ALA A 394 -2.73 -29.92 -5.08
N GLU A 395 -3.99 -29.76 -4.68
CA GLU A 395 -5.08 -30.68 -4.99
C GLU A 395 -5.27 -30.81 -6.51
N ARG A 396 -5.51 -29.69 -7.21
CA ARG A 396 -5.68 -29.70 -8.67
C ARG A 396 -4.46 -30.22 -9.41
N LEU A 397 -3.24 -29.96 -8.92
CA LEU A 397 -2.04 -30.50 -9.54
C LEU A 397 -2.04 -32.03 -9.45
N THR A 398 -2.40 -32.58 -8.29
CA THR A 398 -2.50 -34.03 -8.07
C THR A 398 -3.56 -34.65 -9.00
N SER A 399 -4.78 -34.10 -9.05
CA SER A 399 -5.84 -34.59 -9.95
C SER A 399 -5.47 -34.47 -11.43
N SER A 400 -4.77 -33.41 -11.84
CA SER A 400 -4.32 -33.21 -13.22
C SER A 400 -3.26 -34.21 -13.69
N ILE A 401 -2.70 -35.02 -12.81
CA ILE A 401 -1.70 -36.05 -13.11
C ILE A 401 -2.35 -37.42 -13.39
N GLU A 402 -3.61 -37.60 -12.96
CA GLU A 402 -4.41 -38.80 -13.18
C GLU A 402 -5.12 -38.78 -14.54
N SER A 403 -5.41 -37.58 -15.07
CA SER A 403 -5.98 -37.35 -16.41
C SER A 403 -4.97 -36.61 -17.28
N PHE A 404 -4.35 -37.28 -18.26
CA PHE A 404 -3.18 -36.77 -18.97
C PHE A 404 -3.48 -36.29 -20.40
N GLY A 405 -3.21 -35.02 -20.70
CA GLY A 405 -3.29 -34.45 -22.05
C GLY A 405 -2.36 -33.25 -22.25
N ASP A 406 -1.86 -33.04 -23.48
CA ASP A 406 -0.84 -32.02 -23.78
C ASP A 406 -1.27 -30.58 -23.49
N ARG A 407 -2.58 -30.29 -23.52
CA ARG A 407 -3.12 -28.95 -23.21
C ARG A 407 -2.91 -28.56 -21.74
N ASP A 408 -2.80 -29.54 -20.84
CA ASP A 408 -2.71 -29.28 -19.40
C ASP A 408 -1.29 -28.90 -18.95
N ALA A 409 -0.26 -29.05 -19.79
CA ALA A 409 1.13 -28.79 -19.40
C ALA A 409 1.39 -27.33 -19.00
N HIS A 410 0.72 -26.36 -19.64
CA HIS A 410 0.78 -24.95 -19.23
C HIS A 410 0.09 -24.71 -17.88
N PHE A 411 -1.03 -25.39 -17.64
CA PHE A 411 -1.78 -25.27 -16.39
C PHE A 411 -1.02 -25.91 -15.22
N GLN A 412 -0.55 -27.16 -15.37
CA GLN A 412 0.33 -27.86 -14.43
C GLN A 412 1.59 -27.04 -14.09
N ARG A 413 2.20 -26.39 -15.09
CA ARG A 413 3.34 -25.48 -14.89
C ARG A 413 2.95 -24.26 -14.04
N ASN A 414 1.76 -23.71 -14.23
CA ASN A 414 1.27 -22.59 -13.42
C ASN A 414 0.93 -23.03 -11.99
N LEU A 415 0.39 -24.24 -11.78
CA LEU A 415 0.16 -24.81 -10.45
C LEU A 415 1.49 -25.01 -9.69
N LEU A 416 2.50 -25.61 -10.32
CA LEU A 416 3.86 -25.70 -9.76
C LEU A 416 4.47 -24.32 -9.46
N HIS A 417 4.19 -23.32 -10.29
CA HIS A 417 4.63 -21.94 -10.05
C HIS A 417 4.02 -21.37 -8.75
N ILE A 418 2.71 -21.57 -8.53
CA ILE A 418 2.02 -21.17 -7.29
C ILE A 418 2.61 -21.90 -6.08
N LEU A 419 2.80 -23.22 -6.17
CA LEU A 419 3.44 -24.02 -5.11
C LEU A 419 4.89 -23.61 -4.83
N ARG A 420 5.56 -22.95 -5.77
CA ARG A 420 6.92 -22.43 -5.60
C ARG A 420 6.96 -21.00 -5.07
N ARG A 421 5.91 -20.21 -5.29
CA ARG A 421 5.83 -18.79 -4.91
C ARG A 421 5.23 -18.58 -3.53
N ILE A 422 4.14 -19.27 -3.21
CA ILE A 422 3.47 -19.19 -1.91
C ILE A 422 4.19 -20.13 -0.93
N PRO A 423 4.68 -19.66 0.23
CA PRO A 423 5.30 -20.54 1.23
C PRO A 423 4.39 -21.70 1.66
N ARG A 424 4.96 -22.88 1.94
CA ARG A 424 4.18 -23.99 2.50
C ARG A 424 3.89 -23.74 3.99
N PRO A 425 2.66 -23.93 4.47
CA PRO A 425 2.36 -24.03 5.90
C PRO A 425 3.19 -25.13 6.58
N ALA A 426 3.54 -24.94 7.86
CA ALA A 426 4.47 -25.82 8.59
C ALA A 426 3.89 -27.21 8.91
N ASP A 427 2.56 -27.33 8.90
CA ASP A 427 1.77 -28.54 9.14
C ASP A 427 1.62 -29.45 7.90
N VAL A 428 1.90 -28.94 6.70
CA VAL A 428 1.70 -29.69 5.45
C VAL A 428 2.96 -30.48 5.07
N VAL A 429 2.79 -31.81 4.96
CA VAL A 429 3.88 -32.73 4.61
C VAL A 429 4.32 -32.56 3.15
N ILE A 430 5.64 -32.52 2.94
CA ILE A 430 6.28 -32.24 1.63
C ILE A 430 6.21 -33.41 0.63
N ASP A 431 5.99 -34.63 1.12
CA ASP A 431 6.21 -35.89 0.42
C ASP A 431 5.46 -36.02 -0.92
N GLY A 432 4.14 -35.77 -0.92
CA GLY A 432 3.31 -35.87 -2.12
C GLY A 432 3.66 -34.81 -3.18
N GLU A 433 4.05 -33.61 -2.75
CA GLU A 433 4.49 -32.54 -3.64
C GLU A 433 5.84 -32.88 -4.31
N LEU A 434 6.77 -33.51 -3.57
CA LEU A 434 8.05 -33.98 -4.14
C LEU A 434 7.89 -35.15 -5.10
N GLN A 435 7.03 -36.12 -4.78
CA GLN A 435 6.75 -37.24 -5.68
C GLN A 435 6.13 -36.72 -6.99
N THR A 436 5.19 -35.77 -6.87
CA THR A 436 4.57 -35.04 -7.99
C THR A 436 5.60 -34.29 -8.84
N ALA A 437 6.42 -33.43 -8.23
CA ALA A 437 7.44 -32.67 -8.95
C ALA A 437 8.50 -33.59 -9.59
N SER A 438 8.89 -34.69 -8.92
CA SER A 438 9.79 -35.70 -9.49
C SER A 438 9.20 -36.35 -10.75
N ARG A 439 7.91 -36.73 -10.74
CA ARG A 439 7.22 -37.26 -11.92
C ARG A 439 7.19 -36.23 -13.06
N LEU A 440 6.75 -35.00 -12.79
CA LEU A 440 6.63 -33.93 -13.78
C LEU A 440 7.98 -33.41 -14.33
N SER A 441 9.08 -33.71 -13.64
CA SER A 441 10.44 -33.39 -14.11
C SER A 441 11.00 -34.34 -15.19
N ALA A 442 10.28 -35.42 -15.51
CA ALA A 442 10.78 -36.47 -16.39
C ALA A 442 10.80 -36.08 -17.88
N LEU A 443 11.73 -36.68 -18.62
CA LEU A 443 11.94 -36.54 -20.07
C LEU A 443 10.66 -36.62 -20.93
N GLY A 444 9.67 -37.42 -20.51
CA GLY A 444 8.39 -37.56 -21.21
C GLY A 444 7.46 -36.33 -21.15
N HIS A 445 7.78 -35.31 -20.35
CA HIS A 445 6.96 -34.10 -20.21
C HIS A 445 7.52 -32.92 -21.04
N PRO A 446 6.67 -31.96 -21.46
CA PRO A 446 7.12 -30.76 -22.17
C PRO A 446 8.15 -29.94 -21.38
N ALA A 447 9.15 -29.41 -22.07
CA ALA A 447 10.30 -28.74 -21.44
C ALA A 447 9.92 -27.57 -20.51
N ILE A 448 8.82 -26.87 -20.79
CA ILE A 448 8.29 -25.79 -19.93
C ILE A 448 7.87 -26.27 -18.54
N LEU A 449 7.33 -27.48 -18.45
CA LEU A 449 6.81 -28.10 -17.24
C LEU A 449 7.95 -28.73 -16.45
N ALA A 450 8.81 -29.50 -17.13
CA ALA A 450 9.99 -30.10 -16.53
C ALA A 450 10.91 -29.04 -15.90
N LYS A 451 11.14 -27.89 -16.56
CA LYS A 451 11.94 -26.78 -16.01
C LYS A 451 11.34 -26.19 -14.73
N GLU A 452 10.03 -26.02 -14.63
CA GLU A 452 9.39 -25.50 -13.40
C GLU A 452 9.45 -26.54 -12.28
N ALA A 453 9.20 -27.82 -12.58
CA ALA A 453 9.31 -28.94 -11.63
C ALA A 453 10.74 -29.09 -11.06
N ILE A 454 11.76 -29.05 -11.91
CA ILE A 454 13.18 -29.04 -11.51
C ILE A 454 13.50 -27.82 -10.63
N THR A 455 12.95 -26.64 -10.95
CA THR A 455 13.14 -25.43 -10.16
C THR A 455 12.49 -25.55 -8.78
N TYR A 456 11.37 -26.25 -8.67
CA TYR A 456 10.70 -26.56 -7.40
C TYR A 456 11.54 -27.55 -6.57
N LEU A 457 11.99 -28.66 -7.17
CA LEU A 457 12.87 -29.63 -6.51
C LEU A 457 14.14 -28.95 -5.93
N GLY A 458 14.81 -28.11 -6.71
CA GLY A 458 16.01 -27.37 -6.27
C GLY A 458 15.78 -26.30 -5.18
N GLN A 459 14.54 -26.03 -4.79
CA GLN A 459 14.20 -25.13 -3.68
C GLN A 459 13.77 -25.87 -2.40
N SER A 460 13.40 -27.15 -2.51
CA SER A 460 12.87 -27.95 -1.41
C SER A 460 13.88 -28.31 -0.31
N ARG A 461 15.18 -28.38 -0.63
CA ARG A 461 16.28 -28.81 0.27
C ARG A 461 16.04 -30.19 0.94
N ASP A 462 15.38 -31.10 0.25
CA ASP A 462 15.11 -32.49 0.69
C ASP A 462 16.01 -33.49 -0.08
N GLU A 463 16.55 -34.52 0.60
CA GLU A 463 17.38 -35.55 -0.03
C GLU A 463 16.70 -36.26 -1.21
N ARG A 464 15.37 -36.42 -1.17
CA ARG A 464 14.60 -37.06 -2.25
C ARG A 464 14.57 -36.18 -3.49
N ALA A 465 14.56 -34.86 -3.31
CA ALA A 465 14.68 -33.91 -4.41
C ALA A 465 16.08 -33.94 -5.04
N GLU A 466 17.13 -34.02 -4.22
CA GLU A 466 18.49 -34.24 -4.69
C GLU A 466 18.59 -35.52 -5.54
N ARG A 467 18.13 -36.67 -5.01
CA ARG A 467 18.13 -37.95 -5.74
C ARG A 467 17.35 -37.87 -7.07
N ALA A 468 16.20 -37.20 -7.07
CA ALA A 468 15.41 -36.98 -8.28
C ALA A 468 16.14 -36.14 -9.32
N LEU A 469 16.80 -35.05 -8.91
CA LEU A 469 17.59 -34.18 -9.78
C LEU A 469 18.83 -34.88 -10.36
N ILE A 470 19.56 -35.66 -9.54
CA ILE A 470 20.69 -36.48 -10.02
C ILE A 470 20.21 -37.49 -11.07
N ALA A 471 19.07 -38.13 -10.85
CA ALA A 471 18.47 -39.04 -11.83
C ALA A 471 18.04 -38.32 -13.12
N ARG A 472 17.50 -37.10 -13.04
CA ARG A 472 17.17 -36.29 -14.24
C ARG A 472 18.42 -35.93 -15.05
N VAL A 473 19.53 -35.53 -14.41
CA VAL A 473 20.79 -35.26 -15.15
C VAL A 473 21.20 -36.48 -15.98
N GLY A 474 21.23 -37.69 -15.38
CA GLY A 474 21.56 -38.91 -16.11
C GLY A 474 20.58 -39.27 -17.24
N GLU A 475 19.27 -39.03 -17.04
CA GLU A 475 18.23 -39.26 -18.06
C GLU A 475 18.39 -38.33 -19.27
N TYR A 476 18.52 -37.02 -19.05
CA TYR A 476 18.68 -36.04 -20.12
C TYR A 476 20.04 -36.17 -20.83
N GLU A 477 21.11 -36.55 -20.14
CA GLU A 477 22.38 -36.93 -20.77
C GLU A 477 22.24 -38.12 -21.71
N ALA A 478 21.55 -39.19 -21.27
CA ALA A 478 21.35 -40.38 -22.08
C ALA A 478 20.47 -40.13 -23.32
N ALA A 479 19.51 -39.21 -23.21
CA ALA A 479 18.71 -38.73 -24.33
C ALA A 479 19.53 -37.93 -25.34
N LEU A 480 20.33 -36.95 -24.88
CA LEU A 480 21.20 -36.15 -25.74
C LEU A 480 22.30 -36.98 -26.42
N ALA A 481 22.79 -38.04 -25.77
CA ALA A 481 23.74 -38.98 -26.36
C ALA A 481 23.15 -39.84 -27.51
N LYS A 482 21.82 -39.86 -27.67
CA LYS A 482 21.10 -40.59 -28.74
C LYS A 482 20.10 -39.68 -29.47
N PRO A 483 20.58 -38.74 -30.31
CA PRO A 483 19.72 -37.78 -31.01
C PRO A 483 18.60 -38.48 -31.81
N GLY A 484 17.37 -37.97 -31.68
CA GLY A 484 16.19 -38.50 -32.36
C GLY A 484 15.45 -39.62 -31.63
N ALA A 485 15.98 -40.18 -30.53
CA ALA A 485 15.31 -41.26 -29.79
C ALA A 485 14.05 -40.84 -29.02
N THR A 486 13.87 -39.53 -28.76
CA THR A 486 12.81 -38.99 -27.89
C THR A 486 11.76 -38.15 -28.62
N GLY A 487 11.97 -37.82 -29.90
CA GLY A 487 11.12 -36.89 -30.66
C GLY A 487 11.20 -35.41 -30.23
N GLN A 488 11.87 -35.08 -29.12
CA GLN A 488 12.05 -33.70 -28.63
C GLN A 488 13.25 -33.01 -29.28
N GLU A 489 13.21 -31.68 -29.39
CA GLU A 489 14.33 -30.91 -29.94
C GLU A 489 15.57 -30.96 -29.01
N PRO A 490 16.78 -31.21 -29.54
CA PRO A 490 18.01 -31.25 -28.74
C PRO A 490 18.29 -29.96 -27.96
N ALA A 491 17.89 -28.80 -28.49
CA ALA A 491 18.05 -27.52 -27.81
C ALA A 491 17.15 -27.40 -26.56
N GLU A 492 15.93 -27.94 -26.61
CA GLU A 492 15.05 -27.97 -25.44
C GLU A 492 15.59 -28.91 -24.36
N LEU A 493 16.01 -30.12 -24.75
CA LEU A 493 16.66 -31.10 -23.86
C LEU A 493 17.88 -30.49 -23.15
N MET A 494 18.73 -29.78 -23.89
CA MET A 494 19.89 -29.08 -23.35
C MET A 494 19.49 -28.05 -22.28
N ALA A 495 18.47 -27.23 -22.57
CA ALA A 495 17.99 -26.21 -21.65
C ALA A 495 17.27 -26.78 -20.41
N VAL A 496 16.75 -28.02 -20.46
CA VAL A 496 16.26 -28.74 -19.26
C VAL A 496 17.43 -29.29 -18.45
N LEU A 497 18.43 -29.88 -19.10
CA LEU A 497 19.67 -30.36 -18.48
C LEU A 497 20.41 -29.23 -17.74
N ASP A 498 20.58 -28.07 -18.38
CA ASP A 498 21.14 -26.86 -17.76
C ASP A 498 20.40 -26.54 -16.45
N ARG A 499 19.07 -26.48 -16.50
CA ARG A 499 18.22 -26.18 -15.33
C ARG A 499 18.39 -27.22 -14.21
N ALA A 500 18.59 -28.51 -14.54
CA ALA A 500 18.85 -29.56 -13.56
C ALA A 500 20.22 -29.42 -12.88
N VAL A 501 21.27 -29.12 -13.66
CA VAL A 501 22.63 -28.91 -13.13
C VAL A 501 22.68 -27.67 -12.24
N PHE A 502 22.05 -26.56 -12.65
CA PHE A 502 21.94 -25.35 -11.82
C PHE A 502 21.10 -25.57 -10.54
N ALA A 503 20.06 -26.43 -10.60
CA ALA A 503 19.28 -26.79 -9.42
C ALA A 503 20.10 -27.61 -8.40
N LEU A 504 20.93 -28.55 -8.87
CA LEU A 504 21.86 -29.30 -8.01
C LEU A 504 22.93 -28.39 -7.38
N ALA A 505 23.55 -27.52 -8.17
CA ALA A 505 24.52 -26.55 -7.65
C ALA A 505 23.91 -25.68 -6.54
N ARG A 506 22.67 -25.20 -6.73
CA ARG A 506 21.93 -24.42 -5.71
C ARG A 506 21.62 -25.20 -4.42
N LEU A 507 21.53 -26.53 -4.45
CA LEU A 507 21.37 -27.33 -3.23
C LEU A 507 22.65 -27.36 -2.39
N GLY A 508 23.82 -27.37 -3.03
CA GLY A 508 25.14 -27.30 -2.36
C GLY A 508 25.50 -28.49 -1.47
N THR A 509 24.69 -29.56 -1.47
CA THR A 509 24.97 -30.78 -0.72
C THR A 509 26.12 -31.59 -1.36
N PRO A 510 26.89 -32.39 -0.60
CA PRO A 510 28.02 -33.14 -1.16
C PRO A 510 27.65 -34.06 -2.34
N GLY A 511 26.49 -34.73 -2.29
CA GLY A 511 26.02 -35.56 -3.40
C GLY A 511 25.62 -34.76 -4.64
N ALA A 512 24.96 -33.60 -4.47
CA ALA A 512 24.63 -32.69 -5.56
C ALA A 512 25.89 -32.09 -6.22
N VAL A 513 26.86 -31.63 -5.43
CA VAL A 513 28.16 -31.14 -5.92
C VAL A 513 28.88 -32.24 -6.71
N ARG A 514 29.00 -33.46 -6.16
CA ARG A 514 29.60 -34.61 -6.84
C ARG A 514 28.93 -34.90 -8.19
N ALA A 515 27.60 -34.78 -8.27
CA ALA A 515 26.87 -34.95 -9.52
C ALA A 515 27.17 -33.85 -10.55
N VAL A 516 27.24 -32.58 -10.12
CA VAL A 516 27.65 -31.45 -10.99
C VAL A 516 29.08 -31.63 -11.51
N VAL A 517 30.03 -32.03 -10.65
CA VAL A 517 31.42 -32.30 -11.05
C VAL A 517 31.51 -33.50 -12.00
N ASN A 518 30.81 -34.60 -11.70
CA ASN A 518 30.73 -35.77 -12.57
C ASN A 518 30.12 -35.44 -13.95
N HIS A 519 29.16 -34.53 -14.01
CA HIS A 519 28.61 -34.03 -15.28
C HIS A 519 29.61 -33.16 -16.03
N GLY A 520 30.15 -32.13 -15.38
CA GLY A 520 30.99 -31.11 -16.02
C GLY A 520 32.30 -31.66 -16.60
N LEU A 521 32.85 -32.71 -15.99
CA LEU A 521 34.08 -33.37 -16.44
C LEU A 521 33.89 -34.40 -17.57
N LYS A 522 32.67 -34.69 -18.03
CA LYS A 522 32.42 -35.67 -19.12
C LYS A 522 32.94 -35.22 -20.50
N ARG A 523 32.88 -33.92 -20.79
CA ARG A 523 33.39 -33.30 -22.04
C ARG A 523 32.86 -33.94 -23.34
N LEU A 524 31.66 -34.53 -23.30
CA LEU A 524 31.01 -35.10 -24.47
C LEU A 524 30.41 -33.97 -25.33
N PRO A 525 30.75 -33.82 -26.63
CA PRO A 525 30.23 -32.74 -27.47
C PRO A 525 28.70 -32.69 -27.55
N GLN A 526 28.06 -33.86 -27.46
CA GLN A 526 26.60 -34.06 -27.45
C GLN A 526 25.91 -33.38 -26.25
N LEU A 527 26.64 -33.11 -25.16
CA LEU A 527 26.16 -32.46 -23.95
C LEU A 527 26.46 -30.94 -23.93
N GLY A 528 26.98 -30.38 -25.02
CA GLY A 528 27.41 -28.99 -25.09
C GLY A 528 28.64 -28.69 -24.22
N ASN A 529 28.79 -27.44 -23.76
CA ASN A 529 29.92 -27.05 -22.92
C ASN A 529 29.69 -27.49 -21.46
N THR A 530 29.96 -28.76 -21.16
CA THR A 530 29.82 -29.34 -19.82
C THR A 530 30.70 -28.64 -18.79
N THR A 531 31.92 -28.24 -19.17
CA THR A 531 32.87 -27.57 -18.27
C THR A 531 32.39 -26.19 -17.83
N ALA A 532 31.73 -25.42 -18.70
CA ALA A 532 31.16 -24.12 -18.34
C ALA A 532 30.10 -24.22 -17.22
N ARG A 533 29.42 -25.36 -17.09
CA ARG A 533 28.45 -25.58 -16.01
C ARG A 533 29.09 -25.74 -14.62
N LEU A 534 30.40 -26.01 -14.55
CA LEU A 534 31.13 -26.09 -13.26
C LEU A 534 31.19 -24.72 -12.57
N ALA A 535 31.15 -23.62 -13.32
CA ALA A 535 31.10 -22.27 -12.76
C ALA A 535 29.89 -22.02 -11.83
N ALA A 536 28.82 -22.83 -11.94
CA ALA A 536 27.70 -22.77 -11.01
C ALA A 536 28.03 -23.21 -9.58
N LEU A 537 29.20 -23.82 -9.34
CA LEU A 537 29.71 -24.13 -8.01
C LEU A 537 30.42 -22.92 -7.35
N ALA A 538 30.61 -21.80 -8.07
CA ALA A 538 31.12 -20.57 -7.47
C ALA A 538 30.20 -20.10 -6.33
N GLY A 539 30.80 -19.72 -5.19
CA GLY A 539 30.07 -19.39 -3.96
C GLY A 539 29.88 -20.57 -3.00
N ILE A 540 30.22 -21.81 -3.37
CA ILE A 540 30.11 -23.00 -2.52
C ILE A 540 31.50 -23.36 -1.97
N ASP A 541 31.63 -23.52 -0.65
CA ASP A 541 32.84 -24.09 -0.06
C ASP A 541 32.81 -25.61 -0.18
N LEU A 542 33.79 -26.15 -0.92
CA LEU A 542 33.94 -27.58 -1.17
C LEU A 542 34.87 -28.26 -0.15
N SER A 543 35.38 -27.54 0.85
CA SER A 543 36.34 -28.04 1.83
C SER A 543 35.87 -29.28 2.61
N GLY A 544 34.55 -29.47 2.74
CA GLY A 544 33.93 -30.64 3.38
C GLY A 544 33.99 -31.94 2.56
N ASP A 545 34.43 -31.90 1.30
CA ASP A 545 34.53 -33.09 0.43
C ASP A 545 35.88 -33.14 -0.32
N PRO A 546 36.97 -33.61 0.35
CA PRO A 546 38.32 -33.53 -0.20
C PRO A 546 38.50 -34.31 -1.51
N GLU A 547 37.80 -35.43 -1.70
CA GLU A 547 37.85 -36.21 -2.95
C GLU A 547 37.37 -35.39 -4.17
N THR A 548 36.32 -34.58 -3.99
CA THR A 548 35.81 -33.71 -5.05
C THR A 548 36.76 -32.54 -5.32
N VAL A 549 37.36 -31.98 -4.26
CA VAL A 549 38.38 -30.92 -4.38
C VAL A 549 39.61 -31.45 -5.14
N GLU A 550 40.12 -32.64 -4.80
CA GLU A 550 41.25 -33.26 -5.49
C GLU A 550 40.96 -33.47 -6.97
N ARG A 551 39.79 -34.02 -7.32
CA ARG A 551 39.38 -34.21 -8.72
C ARG A 551 39.28 -32.91 -9.52
N LEU A 552 38.83 -31.81 -8.89
CA LEU A 552 38.83 -30.49 -9.53
C LEU A 552 40.25 -29.93 -9.69
N VAL A 553 41.12 -30.11 -8.70
CA VAL A 553 42.55 -29.71 -8.78
C VAL A 553 43.29 -30.51 -9.85
N GLU A 554 43.02 -31.82 -10.00
CA GLU A 554 43.54 -32.64 -11.09
C GLU A 554 43.03 -32.19 -12.46
N ALA A 555 41.73 -31.88 -12.57
CA ALA A 555 41.16 -31.34 -13.81
C ALA A 555 41.78 -30.00 -14.20
N ILE A 556 42.03 -29.10 -13.24
CA ILE A 556 42.76 -27.84 -13.46
C ILE A 556 44.17 -28.14 -13.99
N ARG A 557 44.94 -29.00 -13.30
CA ARG A 557 46.31 -29.37 -13.69
C ARG A 557 46.37 -29.97 -15.10
N GLY A 558 45.39 -30.80 -15.46
CA GLY A 558 45.29 -31.46 -16.77
C GLY A 558 45.02 -30.51 -17.94
N GLU A 559 44.48 -29.32 -17.70
CA GLU A 559 44.25 -28.29 -18.72
C GLU A 559 45.34 -27.21 -18.80
N LEU A 560 46.31 -27.18 -17.89
CA LEU A 560 47.39 -26.18 -17.93
C LEU A 560 48.26 -26.32 -19.18
N PRO A 561 48.57 -25.23 -19.90
CA PRO A 561 49.45 -25.26 -21.07
C PRO A 561 50.83 -25.84 -20.73
N HIS A 562 51.36 -26.67 -21.63
CA HIS A 562 52.72 -27.20 -21.50
C HIS A 562 53.69 -26.39 -22.35
N ARG A 563 54.85 -26.04 -21.77
CA ARG A 563 55.95 -25.39 -22.50
C ARG A 563 56.82 -26.46 -23.14
N ILE A 564 56.88 -26.48 -24.47
CA ILE A 564 57.71 -27.40 -25.25
C ILE A 564 58.68 -26.54 -26.08
N PHE A 565 59.99 -26.71 -25.87
CA PHE A 565 61.06 -25.94 -26.53
C PHE A 565 60.86 -24.40 -26.53
N GLY A 566 60.32 -23.84 -25.44
CA GLY A 566 60.09 -22.40 -25.29
C GLY A 566 58.78 -21.87 -25.89
N PHE A 567 58.04 -22.70 -26.63
CA PHE A 567 56.71 -22.36 -27.14
C PHE A 567 55.62 -22.85 -26.18
N LEU A 568 54.61 -22.01 -25.94
CA LEU A 568 53.38 -22.38 -25.23
C LEU A 568 52.46 -23.11 -26.21
N LEU A 569 52.23 -24.41 -25.97
CA LEU A 569 51.18 -25.13 -26.69
C LEU A 569 49.83 -24.73 -26.07
N LYS A 570 49.12 -23.79 -26.70
CA LYS A 570 47.79 -23.37 -26.23
C LYS A 570 46.81 -24.54 -26.32
N LYS A 571 46.44 -25.07 -25.16
CA LYS A 571 45.15 -25.73 -24.94
C LYS A 571 44.05 -24.68 -24.86
N ASP A 572 42.80 -25.10 -24.99
CA ASP A 572 41.64 -24.20 -24.97
C ASP A 572 41.49 -23.46 -23.62
N ASP A 573 41.86 -22.17 -23.60
CA ASP A 573 41.74 -21.26 -22.45
C ASP A 573 40.29 -21.22 -21.88
N THR A 574 39.30 -21.60 -22.69
CA THR A 574 37.87 -21.66 -22.37
C THR A 574 37.49 -22.77 -21.36
N LEU A 575 38.34 -23.78 -21.15
CA LEU A 575 38.09 -24.87 -20.20
C LEU A 575 38.63 -24.57 -18.80
N LEU A 576 39.69 -23.74 -18.69
CA LEU A 576 40.36 -23.42 -17.42
C LEU A 576 39.56 -22.45 -16.55
N LEU A 577 38.95 -21.43 -17.15
CA LEU A 577 38.22 -20.38 -16.40
C LEU A 577 37.06 -20.96 -15.56
N PRO A 578 36.14 -21.79 -16.10
CA PRO A 578 35.05 -22.38 -15.30
C PRO A 578 35.54 -23.29 -14.17
N LEU A 579 36.69 -23.95 -14.34
CA LEU A 579 37.30 -24.79 -13.29
C LEU A 579 37.86 -23.94 -12.14
N ILE A 580 38.47 -22.79 -12.45
CA ILE A 580 38.97 -21.83 -11.45
C ILE A 580 37.80 -21.17 -10.71
N GLU A 581 36.73 -20.83 -11.43
CA GLU A 581 35.49 -20.30 -10.83
C GLU A 581 34.82 -21.31 -9.90
N ALA A 582 34.77 -22.59 -10.27
CA ALA A 582 34.18 -23.66 -9.46
C ALA A 582 34.85 -23.86 -8.08
N VAL A 583 36.16 -23.59 -7.97
CA VAL A 583 36.91 -23.69 -6.70
C VAL A 583 37.09 -22.35 -5.98
N SER A 584 36.53 -21.25 -6.52
CA SER A 584 36.80 -19.87 -6.09
C SER A 584 36.47 -19.57 -4.62
N SER A 585 35.55 -20.32 -4.01
CA SER A 585 35.14 -20.16 -2.60
C SER A 585 35.73 -21.21 -1.67
N THR A 586 36.56 -22.12 -2.18
CA THR A 586 37.13 -23.25 -1.41
C THR A 586 38.53 -22.91 -0.90
N SER A 587 38.67 -22.64 0.40
CA SER A 587 39.95 -22.23 1.02
C SER A 587 40.85 -23.41 1.43
N SER A 588 40.91 -24.48 0.63
CA SER A 588 41.74 -25.65 0.94
C SER A 588 43.21 -25.45 0.55
N PRO A 589 44.18 -26.10 1.24
CA PRO A 589 45.59 -26.04 0.84
C PRO A 589 45.84 -26.52 -0.59
N ALA A 590 45.11 -27.54 -1.05
CA ALA A 590 45.23 -28.07 -2.41
C ALA A 590 44.84 -27.01 -3.47
N VAL A 591 43.75 -26.27 -3.22
CA VAL A 591 43.28 -25.18 -4.11
C VAL A 591 44.25 -23.99 -4.06
N LYS A 592 44.64 -23.51 -2.87
CA LYS A 592 45.61 -22.40 -2.75
C LYS A 592 46.93 -22.73 -3.47
N ASN A 593 47.45 -23.96 -3.31
CA ASN A 593 48.69 -24.39 -3.97
C ASN A 593 48.58 -24.45 -5.51
N VAL A 594 47.48 -24.98 -6.08
CA VAL A 594 47.35 -25.04 -7.56
C VAL A 594 47.14 -23.66 -8.17
N LEU A 595 46.38 -22.78 -7.52
CA LEU A 595 46.18 -21.40 -8.00
C LEU A 595 47.48 -20.59 -7.91
N ALA A 596 48.29 -20.77 -6.87
CA ALA A 596 49.59 -20.10 -6.74
C ALA A 596 50.57 -20.56 -7.84
N ASP A 597 50.63 -21.86 -8.14
CA ASP A 597 51.44 -22.43 -9.23
C ASP A 597 51.04 -21.84 -10.60
N ILE A 598 49.74 -21.64 -10.84
CA ILE A 598 49.22 -21.01 -12.06
C ILE A 598 49.69 -19.55 -12.18
N VAL A 599 49.53 -18.75 -11.12
CA VAL A 599 49.93 -17.34 -11.10
C VAL A 599 51.45 -17.20 -11.32
N GLN A 600 52.25 -18.09 -10.73
CA GLN A 600 53.70 -18.08 -10.89
C GLN A 600 54.17 -18.51 -12.28
N ARG A 601 53.53 -19.51 -12.89
CA ARG A 601 53.98 -20.12 -14.16
C ARG A 601 53.44 -19.47 -15.43
N PHE A 602 52.30 -18.77 -15.34
CA PHE A 602 51.63 -18.15 -16.48
C PHE A 602 51.30 -16.65 -16.26
N PRO A 603 52.28 -15.82 -15.82
CA PRO A 603 52.03 -14.40 -15.57
C PRO A 603 51.60 -13.70 -16.87
N GLY A 604 50.45 -13.02 -16.81
CA GLY A 604 49.87 -12.27 -17.93
C GLY A 604 48.62 -12.93 -18.56
N GLU A 605 48.47 -14.25 -18.47
CA GLU A 605 47.31 -14.96 -19.04
C GLU A 605 46.01 -14.69 -18.26
N SER A 606 44.86 -14.71 -18.95
CA SER A 606 43.55 -14.37 -18.37
C SER A 606 43.13 -15.30 -17.23
N PHE A 607 43.39 -16.61 -17.36
CA PHE A 607 43.13 -17.59 -16.30
C PHE A 607 44.05 -17.40 -15.07
N ALA A 608 45.28 -16.92 -15.27
CA ALA A 608 46.17 -16.59 -14.16
C ALA A 608 45.73 -15.33 -13.42
N GLN A 609 45.17 -14.34 -14.14
CA GLN A 609 44.53 -13.17 -13.51
C GLN A 609 43.29 -13.58 -12.70
N ALA A 610 42.49 -14.53 -13.18
CA ALA A 610 41.36 -15.08 -12.43
C ALA A 610 41.83 -15.82 -11.15
N ALA A 611 42.86 -16.67 -11.26
CA ALA A 611 43.45 -17.36 -10.12
C ALA A 611 44.02 -16.37 -9.06
N ALA A 612 44.68 -15.29 -9.50
CA ALA A 612 45.19 -14.25 -8.61
C ALA A 612 44.06 -13.52 -7.84
N LYS A 613 42.93 -13.24 -8.50
CA LYS A 613 41.74 -12.64 -7.83
C LYS A 613 41.17 -13.56 -6.75
N VAL A 614 41.08 -14.86 -7.02
CA VAL A 614 40.61 -15.86 -6.05
C VAL A 614 41.54 -15.90 -4.82
N LEU A 615 42.85 -15.97 -5.03
CA LEU A 615 43.84 -15.95 -3.94
C LEU A 615 43.71 -14.68 -3.08
N ALA A 616 43.65 -13.50 -3.72
CA ALA A 616 43.51 -12.22 -3.02
C ALA A 616 42.19 -12.11 -2.22
N GLY A 617 41.10 -12.70 -2.71
CA GLY A 617 39.82 -12.74 -1.97
C GLY A 617 39.85 -13.65 -0.74
N THR A 618 40.62 -14.74 -0.77
CA THR A 618 40.68 -15.73 0.33
C THR A 618 41.54 -15.31 1.53
N ASP A 619 42.24 -14.17 1.48
CA ASP A 619 43.06 -13.68 2.60
C ASP A 619 42.34 -12.58 3.42
N VAL A 620 41.13 -12.16 3.02
CA VAL A 620 40.30 -11.19 3.78
C VAL A 620 39.43 -11.88 4.84
N SER A 621 39.16 -13.19 4.70
CA SER A 621 38.32 -13.98 5.61
C SER A 621 39.11 -14.65 6.73
N ALA A 622 39.72 -13.84 7.60
CA ALA A 622 40.01 -14.32 8.96
C ALA A 622 38.68 -14.49 9.71
N PRO A 623 38.51 -15.52 10.57
CA PRO A 623 37.28 -15.68 11.33
C PRO A 623 37.14 -14.53 12.32
N GLN A 624 36.27 -13.57 12.01
CA GLN A 624 35.71 -12.70 13.04
C GLN A 624 35.02 -13.62 14.05
N ALA A 625 35.56 -13.66 15.27
CA ALA A 625 34.84 -14.21 16.41
C ALA A 625 33.44 -13.59 16.41
N SER A 626 32.42 -14.43 16.57
CA SER A 626 31.03 -14.02 16.56
C SER A 626 30.77 -13.01 17.68
N ALA A 627 30.95 -11.73 17.35
CA ALA A 627 30.24 -10.66 18.02
C ALA A 627 28.76 -11.01 17.87
N THR A 628 28.15 -11.45 18.97
CA THR A 628 26.72 -11.68 19.07
C THR A 628 26.04 -10.47 18.45
N PRO A 629 25.28 -10.60 17.35
CA PRO A 629 24.47 -9.50 16.89
C PRO A 629 23.58 -9.12 18.07
N ALA A 630 23.67 -7.87 18.53
CA ALA A 630 22.60 -7.33 19.35
C ALA A 630 21.31 -7.60 18.56
N ALA A 631 20.40 -8.38 19.16
CA ALA A 631 19.33 -9.00 18.41
C ALA A 631 18.63 -7.95 17.54
N PRO A 632 18.42 -8.21 16.24
CA PRO A 632 17.77 -7.24 15.38
C PRO A 632 16.38 -6.96 15.95
N SER A 633 16.21 -5.79 16.54
CA SER A 633 14.90 -5.28 16.95
C SER A 633 14.07 -5.20 15.68
N ALA A 634 13.13 -6.13 15.51
CA ALA A 634 12.36 -6.26 14.29
C ALA A 634 11.62 -4.95 14.02
N SER A 635 12.09 -4.22 13.00
CA SER A 635 11.52 -2.96 12.56
C SER A 635 10.46 -3.25 11.51
N LEU A 636 9.20 -2.96 11.82
CA LEU A 636 8.09 -3.05 10.87
C LEU A 636 7.77 -1.64 10.37
N SER A 637 7.81 -1.41 9.06
CA SER A 637 7.52 -0.11 8.45
C SER A 637 6.55 -0.24 7.28
N GLY A 638 5.76 0.80 7.01
CA GLY A 638 4.79 0.82 5.92
C GLY A 638 4.00 2.12 5.83
N ASP A 639 2.93 2.11 5.05
CA ASP A 639 2.03 3.24 4.80
C ASP A 639 0.70 3.07 5.54
N LEU A 640 0.19 4.10 6.20
CA LEU A 640 -1.11 4.08 6.88
C LEU A 640 -2.30 4.32 5.94
N GLU A 641 -2.13 4.84 4.72
CA GLU A 641 -3.23 4.92 3.74
C GLU A 641 -3.76 3.54 3.34
N LEU A 642 -2.87 2.54 3.30
CA LEU A 642 -3.18 1.18 2.86
C LEU A 642 -3.74 0.29 3.98
N PHE A 643 -3.34 0.55 5.24
CA PHE A 643 -3.71 -0.28 6.39
C PHE A 643 -4.73 0.41 7.32
N GLY A 644 -4.58 1.70 7.56
CA GLY A 644 -5.21 2.41 8.67
C GLY A 644 -4.56 2.13 10.02
N LEU A 645 -4.45 3.17 10.85
CA LEU A 645 -3.88 3.09 12.20
C LEU A 645 -4.55 2.02 13.10
N PRO A 646 -5.88 1.83 13.12
CA PRO A 646 -6.52 0.78 13.94
C PRO A 646 -6.09 -0.64 13.56
N THR A 647 -5.97 -0.94 12.26
CA THR A 647 -5.51 -2.24 11.75
C THR A 647 -4.10 -2.56 12.24
N LEU A 648 -3.19 -1.60 12.12
CA LEU A 648 -1.80 -1.76 12.51
C LEU A 648 -1.66 -2.00 14.02
N LEU A 649 -2.32 -1.17 14.83
CA LEU A 649 -2.28 -1.31 16.29
C LEU A 649 -2.90 -2.62 16.76
N GLN A 650 -3.98 -3.10 16.12
CA GLN A 650 -4.55 -4.41 16.42
C GLN A 650 -3.63 -5.58 16.03
N ASN A 651 -2.94 -5.51 14.89
CA ASN A 651 -1.97 -6.54 14.49
C ASN A 651 -0.85 -6.65 15.53
N LEU A 652 -0.27 -5.52 15.95
CA LEU A 652 0.76 -5.44 17.00
C LEU A 652 0.23 -5.92 18.37
N SER A 653 -1.05 -5.71 18.65
CA SER A 653 -1.75 -6.21 19.84
C SER A 653 -1.88 -7.73 19.83
N GLN A 654 -2.32 -8.32 18.71
CA GLN A 654 -2.50 -9.76 18.55
C GLN A 654 -1.18 -10.53 18.60
N SER A 655 -0.09 -9.94 18.11
CA SER A 655 1.27 -10.51 18.25
C SER A 655 1.90 -10.27 19.63
N GLY A 656 1.16 -9.69 20.59
CA GLY A 656 1.63 -9.45 21.97
C GLY A 656 2.85 -8.55 22.07
N THR A 657 3.15 -7.77 21.04
CA THR A 657 4.47 -7.15 20.88
C THR A 657 4.60 -5.89 21.76
N SER A 658 5.78 -5.70 22.33
CA SER A 658 6.15 -4.47 23.03
C SER A 658 7.03 -3.61 22.13
N GLY A 659 6.87 -2.29 22.15
CA GLY A 659 7.64 -1.38 21.31
C GLY A 659 6.99 -0.02 21.13
N THR A 660 7.67 0.86 20.40
CA THR A 660 7.15 2.19 20.06
C THR A 660 6.87 2.25 18.57
N LEU A 661 5.63 2.62 18.23
CA LEU A 661 5.19 2.96 16.90
C LEU A 661 5.37 4.46 16.69
N THR A 662 6.23 4.85 15.75
CA THR A 662 6.35 6.22 15.25
C THR A 662 5.50 6.37 13.99
N ILE A 663 4.73 7.44 13.92
CA ILE A 663 3.93 7.82 12.75
C ILE A 663 4.53 9.12 12.20
N SER A 664 4.86 9.12 10.92
CA SER A 664 5.46 10.24 10.22
C SER A 664 4.58 10.72 9.07
N ASP A 665 4.57 12.01 8.79
CA ASP A 665 3.91 12.56 7.60
C ASP A 665 4.62 12.12 6.29
N PRO A 666 4.10 12.48 5.10
CA PRO A 666 4.73 12.14 3.82
C PRO A 666 6.09 12.81 3.57
N VAL A 667 6.48 13.79 4.40
CA VAL A 667 7.77 14.48 4.35
C VAL A 667 8.80 13.78 5.27
N GLY A 668 8.33 12.95 6.21
CA GLY A 668 9.12 12.15 7.14
C GLY A 668 9.12 12.68 8.58
N GLU A 669 8.46 13.80 8.85
CA GLU A 669 8.41 14.42 10.18
C GLU A 669 7.47 13.65 11.12
N GLU A 670 7.88 13.50 12.40
CA GLU A 670 7.10 12.77 13.41
C GLU A 670 5.82 13.54 13.77
N ILE A 671 4.65 12.99 13.41
CA ILE A 671 3.35 13.54 13.79
C ILE A 671 2.82 12.91 15.08
N ALA A 672 3.16 11.64 15.34
CA ALA A 672 2.71 10.93 16.53
C ALA A 672 3.59 9.75 16.95
N THR A 673 3.50 9.37 18.23
CA THR A 673 4.10 8.15 18.78
C THR A 673 3.07 7.38 19.59
N VAL A 674 2.99 6.05 19.43
CA VAL A 674 2.17 5.15 20.24
C VAL A 674 3.06 4.08 20.88
N ASP A 675 3.03 3.97 22.21
CA ASP A 675 3.76 2.94 22.94
C ASP A 675 2.86 1.74 23.24
N LEU A 676 3.37 0.54 22.96
CA LEU A 676 2.73 -0.73 23.23
C LEU A 676 3.58 -1.57 24.21
N GLU A 677 2.91 -2.26 25.13
CA GLU A 677 3.53 -3.13 26.12
C GLU A 677 2.69 -4.41 26.28
N GLY A 678 3.27 -5.56 25.96
CA GLY A 678 2.55 -6.85 25.91
C GLY A 678 1.35 -6.84 24.96
N GLY A 679 1.41 -6.07 23.87
CA GLY A 679 0.28 -5.85 22.96
C GLY A 679 -0.83 -4.94 23.50
N LYS A 680 -0.69 -4.34 24.68
CA LYS A 680 -1.66 -3.37 25.24
C LYS A 680 -1.22 -1.93 24.98
N PHE A 681 -2.19 -1.01 24.94
CA PHE A 681 -1.95 0.42 24.84
C PHE A 681 -1.36 0.96 26.15
N ARG A 682 -0.20 1.63 26.06
CA ARG A 682 0.45 2.28 27.20
C ARG A 682 0.21 3.78 27.16
N SER A 683 0.73 4.43 26.11
CA SER A 683 0.72 5.88 25.92
C SER A 683 0.62 6.23 24.43
N CYS A 684 0.12 7.42 24.13
CA CYS A 684 0.19 8.04 22.82
C CYS A 684 0.57 9.51 22.97
N ARG A 685 1.16 10.09 21.92
CA ARG A 685 1.39 11.53 21.80
C ARG A 685 1.16 11.94 20.36
N ALA A 686 0.39 13.01 20.16
CA ALA A 686 0.16 13.62 18.86
C ALA A 686 0.24 15.15 19.06
N GLY A 687 1.32 15.77 18.60
CA GLY A 687 1.64 17.17 18.92
C GLY A 687 1.70 17.44 20.43
N HIS A 688 0.76 18.26 20.93
CA HIS A 688 0.59 18.59 22.35
C HIS A 688 -0.37 17.66 23.11
N LEU A 689 -1.18 16.87 22.41
CA LEU A 689 -2.10 15.90 23.01
C LEU A 689 -1.34 14.66 23.52
N ARG A 690 -1.92 14.00 24.52
CA ARG A 690 -1.35 12.81 25.17
C ARG A 690 -2.40 11.73 25.41
N ASP A 691 -1.92 10.51 25.57
CA ASP A 691 -2.68 9.31 25.94
C ASP A 691 -3.89 9.07 25.01
N GLU A 692 -5.04 8.69 25.57
CA GLU A 692 -6.25 8.40 24.79
C GLU A 692 -6.69 9.57 23.91
N VAL A 693 -6.55 10.82 24.39
CA VAL A 693 -6.95 12.01 23.62
C VAL A 693 -6.11 12.15 22.35
N ALA A 694 -4.81 11.83 22.42
CA ALA A 694 -3.95 11.78 21.23
C ALA A 694 -4.35 10.63 20.30
N LEU A 695 -4.67 9.45 20.83
CA LEU A 695 -5.11 8.31 20.02
C LEU A 695 -6.44 8.59 19.31
N PHE A 696 -7.43 9.15 20.00
CA PHE A 696 -8.72 9.50 19.41
C PHE A 696 -8.57 10.60 18.35
N GLN A 697 -7.75 11.63 18.58
CA GLN A 697 -7.47 12.68 17.59
C GLN A 697 -6.93 12.11 16.26
N LEU A 698 -6.08 11.08 16.30
CA LEU A 698 -5.54 10.40 15.12
C LEU A 698 -6.59 9.56 14.37
N ILE A 699 -7.58 9.02 15.09
CA ILE A 699 -8.70 8.24 14.51
C ILE A 699 -9.76 9.18 13.91
N GLU A 700 -10.05 10.29 14.59
CA GLU A 700 -11.01 11.34 14.17
C GLU A 700 -10.55 12.10 12.92
N ARG A 701 -9.24 12.35 12.81
CA ARG A 701 -8.61 13.05 11.68
C ARG A 701 -7.49 12.18 11.09
N PRO A 702 -7.84 11.11 10.35
CA PRO A 702 -6.85 10.31 9.67
C PRO A 702 -6.12 11.18 8.64
N THR A 703 -4.80 11.11 8.65
CA THR A 703 -3.90 11.84 7.74
C THR A 703 -3.06 10.83 6.94
N PRO A 704 -2.74 11.12 5.66
CA PRO A 704 -1.73 10.38 4.91
C PRO A 704 -0.42 10.38 5.70
N ALA A 705 0.11 9.19 6.01
CA ALA A 705 1.23 9.05 6.92
C ALA A 705 1.91 7.69 6.75
N SER A 706 3.23 7.67 6.88
CA SER A 706 4.01 6.43 7.01
C SER A 706 4.15 6.04 8.48
N PHE A 707 4.56 4.80 8.74
CA PHE A 707 4.82 4.32 10.09
C PHE A 707 6.11 3.51 10.19
N THR A 708 6.73 3.54 11.37
CA THR A 708 7.84 2.66 11.76
C THR A 708 7.63 2.18 13.19
N PHE A 709 7.56 0.88 13.40
CA PHE A 709 7.47 0.23 14.71
C PHE A 709 8.81 -0.40 15.08
N LEU A 710 9.34 -0.02 16.24
CA LEU A 710 10.56 -0.59 16.82
C LEU A 710 10.22 -1.53 17.97
N SER A 711 10.34 -2.84 17.71
CA SER A 711 10.12 -3.88 18.72
C SER A 711 11.16 -3.79 19.85
N ARG A 712 10.67 -3.81 21.10
CA ARG A 712 11.48 -3.73 22.32
C ARG A 712 11.44 -5.07 23.06
N ALA A 713 12.60 -5.66 23.31
CA ALA A 713 12.71 -6.85 24.15
C ALA A 713 12.25 -6.55 25.60
N GLU A 714 11.69 -7.55 26.28
CA GLU A 714 11.07 -7.49 27.62
C GLU A 714 12.03 -7.15 28.79
N SER A 715 13.19 -6.56 28.52
CA SER A 715 14.22 -6.21 29.52
C SER A 715 13.93 -4.91 30.31
N ALA A 716 12.88 -4.17 29.96
CA ALA A 716 12.43 -3.02 30.74
C ALA A 716 11.56 -3.49 31.93
N PRO A 717 11.62 -2.81 33.10
CA PRO A 717 10.74 -3.14 34.21
C PRO A 717 9.27 -2.95 33.77
N PRO A 718 8.36 -3.89 34.11
CA PRO A 718 6.97 -3.81 33.69
C PRO A 718 6.30 -2.57 34.27
N SER A 719 5.48 -1.91 33.46
CA SER A 719 4.63 -0.80 33.91
C SER A 719 3.60 -1.28 34.93
N ASP A 720 3.06 -0.37 35.74
CA ASP A 720 1.88 -0.69 36.56
C ASP A 720 0.76 -1.19 35.62
N PRO A 721 0.24 -2.42 35.78
CA PRO A 721 -0.76 -2.98 34.88
C PRO A 721 -2.06 -2.15 34.84
N LYS A 722 -2.29 -1.23 35.77
CA LYS A 722 -3.39 -0.25 35.72
C LYS A 722 -3.24 0.84 34.65
N LEU A 723 -2.03 1.05 34.14
CA LEU A 723 -1.75 2.02 33.07
C LEU A 723 -1.93 1.41 31.67
N LEU A 724 -1.96 0.08 31.58
CA LEU A 724 -2.12 -0.65 30.33
C LEU A 724 -3.61 -0.84 30.01
N ARG A 725 -4.00 -0.44 28.80
CA ARG A 725 -5.38 -0.44 28.32
C ARG A 725 -5.55 -1.38 27.13
N ASP A 726 -6.71 -2.00 27.03
CA ASP A 726 -7.03 -2.84 25.88
C ASP A 726 -7.40 -1.97 24.68
N LEU A 727 -6.80 -2.26 23.52
CA LEU A 727 -6.97 -1.45 22.30
C LEU A 727 -8.37 -1.57 21.68
N VAL A 728 -9.03 -2.73 21.82
CA VAL A 728 -10.34 -2.99 21.20
C VAL A 728 -11.44 -2.02 21.70
N PRO A 729 -11.63 -1.81 23.02
CA PRO A 729 -12.53 -0.76 23.52
C PRO A 729 -12.20 0.64 22.99
N LEU A 730 -10.91 0.98 22.88
CA LEU A 730 -10.46 2.28 22.37
C LEU A 730 -10.79 2.45 20.88
N PHE A 731 -10.72 1.40 20.06
CA PHE A 731 -11.15 1.48 18.66
C PHE A 731 -12.66 1.64 18.50
N PHE A 732 -13.48 0.98 19.33
CA PHE A 732 -14.93 1.18 19.31
C PHE A 732 -15.31 2.62 19.69
N GLU A 733 -14.73 3.16 20.76
CA GLU A 733 -14.95 4.55 21.16
C GLU A 733 -14.42 5.54 20.11
N GLY A 734 -13.23 5.31 19.55
CA GLY A 734 -12.68 6.13 18.46
C GLY A 734 -13.54 6.10 17.19
N THR A 735 -14.17 4.96 16.87
CA THR A 735 -15.11 4.86 15.74
C THR A 735 -16.40 5.64 16.01
N ARG A 736 -16.95 5.57 17.23
CA ARG A 736 -18.10 6.37 17.65
C ARG A 736 -17.80 7.88 17.57
N ARG A 737 -16.64 8.30 18.10
CA ARG A 737 -16.18 9.70 18.04
C ARG A 737 -15.98 10.18 16.61
N TYR A 738 -15.37 9.36 15.74
CA TYR A 738 -15.24 9.68 14.31
C TYR A 738 -16.61 9.97 13.68
N ASP A 739 -17.60 9.08 13.84
CA ASP A 739 -18.93 9.28 13.25
C ASP A 739 -19.62 10.56 13.77
N GLU A 740 -19.60 10.78 15.09
CA GLU A 740 -20.21 11.96 15.71
C GLU A 740 -19.46 13.26 15.33
N PHE A 741 -18.13 13.23 15.24
CA PHE A 741 -17.30 14.34 14.76
C PHE A 741 -17.62 14.68 13.30
N GLN A 742 -17.73 13.68 12.41
CA GLN A 742 -18.13 13.88 11.01
C GLN A 742 -19.55 14.46 10.89
N GLN A 743 -20.48 14.05 11.75
CA GLN A 743 -21.83 14.65 11.79
C GLN A 743 -21.81 16.11 12.27
N ALA A 744 -20.98 16.42 13.27
CA ALA A 744 -20.82 17.78 13.80
C ALA A 744 -20.11 18.71 12.80
N CYS A 745 -19.11 18.21 12.06
CA CYS A 745 -18.44 18.93 10.97
C CYS A 745 -19.39 19.28 9.81
N ALA A 746 -20.41 18.46 9.54
CA ALA A 746 -21.40 18.78 8.50
C ALA A 746 -22.38 19.90 8.91
N LEU A 747 -22.56 20.15 10.21
CA LEU A 747 -23.26 21.35 10.72
C LEU A 747 -22.32 22.55 10.75
N VAL A 748 -21.12 22.36 11.32
CA VAL A 748 -20.09 23.38 11.52
C VAL A 748 -18.79 22.91 10.83
N PRO A 749 -18.61 23.18 9.52
CA PRO A 749 -17.36 22.86 8.82
C PRO A 749 -16.16 23.63 9.37
N ASP A 750 -14.96 23.15 9.05
CA ASP A 750 -13.69 23.73 9.53
C ASP A 750 -13.56 25.24 9.27
N TYR A 751 -14.04 25.69 8.11
CA TYR A 751 -14.05 27.09 7.66
C TYR A 751 -15.23 27.93 8.19
N ALA A 752 -16.13 27.36 9.01
CA ALA A 752 -17.34 28.07 9.43
C ALA A 752 -17.03 29.08 10.55
N CYS A 753 -17.09 30.37 10.23
CA CYS A 753 -17.19 31.43 11.23
C CYS A 753 -18.61 31.44 11.81
N LEU A 754 -18.71 31.57 13.13
CA LEU A 754 -19.99 31.61 13.85
C LEU A 754 -20.24 33.00 14.43
N ARG A 755 -21.51 33.32 14.75
CA ARG A 755 -21.88 34.53 15.49
C ARG A 755 -22.99 34.23 16.50
N ALA A 756 -23.05 35.01 17.58
CA ALA A 756 -24.08 34.88 18.60
C ALA A 756 -25.43 35.43 18.11
N THR A 757 -26.50 34.69 18.36
CA THR A 757 -27.89 35.01 17.98
C THR A 757 -28.66 35.81 19.04
N GLY A 758 -28.13 35.87 20.26
CA GLY A 758 -28.80 36.43 21.45
C GLY A 758 -29.41 35.37 22.38
N THR A 759 -29.53 34.10 21.94
CA THR A 759 -29.85 32.99 22.84
C THR A 759 -28.64 32.67 23.73
N LYS A 760 -28.87 32.34 25.00
CA LYS A 760 -27.80 32.03 25.95
C LYS A 760 -27.31 30.59 25.76
N PRO A 761 -25.99 30.33 25.58
CA PRO A 761 -25.46 28.99 25.42
C PRO A 761 -25.75 28.10 26.62
N THR A 762 -26.10 26.84 26.36
CA THR A 762 -26.20 25.78 27.38
C THR A 762 -25.05 24.77 27.25
N PRO A 763 -24.65 24.08 28.33
CA PRO A 763 -23.69 23.00 28.24
C PRO A 763 -24.30 21.76 27.57
N PRO A 764 -23.54 21.05 26.70
CA PRO A 764 -23.90 19.70 26.26
C PRO A 764 -24.09 18.73 27.45
N PRO A 765 -24.90 17.66 27.32
CA PRO A 765 -25.25 16.77 28.45
C PRO A 765 -24.10 15.99 29.11
N GLU A 766 -22.92 15.97 28.50
CA GLU A 766 -21.71 15.24 28.94
C GLU A 766 -20.52 16.20 29.15
N GLU A 767 -20.76 17.52 29.19
CA GLU A 767 -19.71 18.53 29.20
C GLU A 767 -19.84 19.49 30.40
N ASP A 768 -19.06 19.20 31.44
CA ASP A 768 -19.01 19.97 32.68
C ASP A 768 -17.90 21.04 32.72
N ASP A 769 -16.99 21.07 31.74
CA ASP A 769 -15.85 21.99 31.74
C ASP A 769 -16.25 23.42 31.36
N GLN A 770 -16.67 24.15 32.37
CA GLN A 770 -17.07 25.56 32.29
C GLN A 770 -15.93 26.49 31.82
N ALA A 771 -14.66 26.10 31.93
CA ALA A 771 -13.53 26.92 31.45
C ALA A 771 -13.30 26.72 29.95
N LEU A 772 -13.33 25.46 29.50
CA LEU A 772 -13.31 25.08 28.09
C LEU A 772 -14.46 25.71 27.32
N MET A 773 -15.70 25.59 27.81
CA MET A 773 -16.88 26.18 27.17
C MET A 773 -16.78 27.70 27.02
N ARG A 774 -16.30 28.42 28.03
CA ARG A 774 -16.07 29.88 27.92
C ARG A 774 -15.02 30.22 26.87
N THR A 775 -13.93 29.43 26.81
CA THR A 775 -12.82 29.63 25.87
C THR A 775 -13.28 29.40 24.43
N LEU A 776 -14.00 28.31 24.16
CA LEU A 776 -14.57 28.01 22.85
C LEU A 776 -15.63 29.02 22.43
N TRP A 777 -16.51 29.44 23.35
CA TRP A 777 -17.51 30.47 23.07
C TRP A 777 -16.87 31.81 22.70
N GLN A 778 -15.82 32.23 23.43
CA GLN A 778 -15.09 33.46 23.12
C GLN A 778 -14.46 33.41 21.72
N ARG A 779 -13.80 32.30 21.36
CA ARG A 779 -13.19 32.10 20.02
C ARG A 779 -14.24 32.05 18.89
N ALA A 780 -15.35 31.37 19.13
CA ALA A 780 -16.44 31.29 18.15
C ALA A 780 -17.07 32.66 17.89
N VAL A 781 -17.34 33.44 18.95
CA VAL A 781 -17.99 34.76 18.82
C VAL A 781 -17.01 35.86 18.37
N SER A 782 -15.70 35.69 18.51
CA SER A 782 -14.71 36.56 17.85
C SER A 782 -14.65 36.38 16.32
N GLY A 783 -15.40 35.42 15.76
CA GLY A 783 -15.50 35.17 14.32
C GLY A 783 -14.37 34.32 13.74
N SER A 784 -13.55 33.68 14.59
CA SER A 784 -12.57 32.69 14.16
C SER A 784 -13.26 31.50 13.48
N ALA A 785 -12.56 30.84 12.57
CA ALA A 785 -13.08 29.63 11.93
C ALA A 785 -13.20 28.49 12.95
N ALA A 786 -14.12 27.54 12.73
CA ALA A 786 -14.35 26.43 13.66
C ALA A 786 -13.06 25.63 13.94
N LEU A 787 -12.20 25.42 12.94
CA LEU A 787 -10.91 24.74 13.10
C LEU A 787 -9.93 25.51 14.01
N GLU A 788 -9.91 26.84 13.90
CA GLU A 788 -9.07 27.72 14.73
C GLU A 788 -9.55 27.79 16.17
N CYS A 789 -10.88 27.70 16.38
CA CYS A 789 -11.48 27.64 17.71
C CYS A 789 -10.91 26.47 18.53
N GLU A 790 -10.61 25.36 17.86
CA GLU A 790 -10.09 24.11 18.44
C GLU A 790 -8.57 24.12 18.63
N ALA A 791 -7.85 24.88 17.80
CA ALA A 791 -6.40 24.86 17.74
C ALA A 791 -5.74 25.19 19.10
N GLY A 792 -4.76 24.37 19.50
CA GLY A 792 -4.00 24.54 20.74
C GLY A 792 -4.76 24.22 22.03
N LEU A 793 -6.02 23.77 21.99
CA LEU A 793 -6.71 23.28 23.18
C LEU A 793 -6.20 21.88 23.55
N SER A 794 -6.13 21.56 24.85
CA SER A 794 -5.72 20.23 25.35
C SER A 794 -6.83 19.18 25.27
N ILE A 795 -7.62 19.21 24.20
CA ILE A 795 -8.73 18.29 23.91
C ILE A 795 -8.68 17.85 22.44
N ASP A 796 -9.41 16.79 22.14
CA ASP A 796 -9.66 16.26 20.81
C ASP A 796 -10.69 17.12 20.02
N GLY A 797 -10.57 17.08 18.69
CA GLY A 797 -11.45 17.78 17.76
C GLY A 797 -12.92 17.38 17.91
N TYR A 798 -13.21 16.11 18.20
CA TYR A 798 -14.55 15.62 18.52
C TYR A 798 -15.24 16.45 19.62
N ARG A 799 -14.61 16.57 20.79
CA ARG A 799 -15.19 17.23 21.97
C ARG A 799 -15.48 18.71 21.67
N ALA A 800 -14.52 19.39 21.02
CA ALA A 800 -14.66 20.79 20.65
C ALA A 800 -15.78 21.02 19.62
N ARG A 801 -15.80 20.25 18.53
CA ARG A 801 -16.80 20.40 17.46
C ARG A 801 -18.21 20.06 17.92
N ARG A 802 -18.36 19.11 18.85
CA ARG A 802 -19.65 18.76 19.47
C ARG A 802 -20.27 19.93 20.25
N MET A 803 -19.47 20.71 20.99
CA MET A 803 -19.95 21.94 21.65
C MET A 803 -20.42 22.99 20.64
N LEU A 804 -19.64 23.26 19.59
CA LEU A 804 -20.00 24.22 18.55
C LEU A 804 -21.29 23.81 17.82
N ALA A 805 -21.43 22.52 17.48
CA ALA A 805 -22.64 21.98 16.88
C ALA A 805 -23.86 22.08 17.81
N HIS A 806 -23.71 21.75 19.10
CA HIS A 806 -24.79 21.88 20.10
C HIS A 806 -25.29 23.33 20.20
N TRP A 807 -24.39 24.31 20.24
CA TRP A 807 -24.77 25.74 20.27
C TRP A 807 -25.45 26.22 18.98
N VAL A 808 -25.15 25.62 17.83
CA VAL A 808 -25.91 25.87 16.59
C VAL A 808 -27.28 25.19 16.63
N GLU A 809 -27.37 23.94 17.11
CA GLU A 809 -28.63 23.17 17.22
C GLU A 809 -29.65 23.79 18.17
N GLU A 810 -29.22 24.39 19.28
CA GLU A 810 -30.11 25.14 20.19
C GLU A 810 -30.37 26.58 19.72
N GLY A 811 -29.65 27.07 18.71
CA GLY A 811 -29.78 28.44 18.18
C GLY A 811 -29.14 29.52 19.05
N SER A 812 -28.05 29.22 19.76
CA SER A 812 -27.16 30.17 20.47
C SER A 812 -26.07 30.75 19.56
N LEU A 813 -25.59 29.94 18.61
CA LEU A 813 -24.75 30.36 17.51
C LEU A 813 -25.48 30.16 16.18
N GLU A 814 -25.14 30.96 15.18
CA GLU A 814 -25.48 30.70 13.78
C GLU A 814 -24.23 30.87 12.89
N PRO A 815 -24.15 30.14 11.77
CA PRO A 815 -23.15 30.43 10.73
C PRO A 815 -23.29 31.87 10.22
N LYS A 816 -22.15 32.56 10.07
CA LYS A 816 -22.09 33.96 9.63
C LYS A 816 -22.50 34.14 8.16
#